data_AF-A0A7J0A1X5-F1
#
_entry.id   AF-A0A7J0A1X5-F1
#
_cell.length_a   1.000
_cell.length_b   1.000
_cell.length_c   1.000
_cell.angle_alpha   90.00
_cell.angle_beta   90.00
_cell.angle_gamma   90.00
#
_symmetry.space_group_name_H-M   'P 1'
#
loop_
_entity.id
_entity.type
_entity.pdbx_description
1 polymer ?
#
loop_
_entity_poly.entity_id
_entity_poly.type
_entity_poly.pdbx_seq_one_letter_code
_entity_poly.pdbx_strand_id
1 'polypeptide(L)'
;MRRRWHYYMAFGVASALMFTSCNDNEALEGVSQGHDSRIISLSGEIDQVAVTRVNDNGFCDGDIMGVYVVDYNGNTPGTLATSGNRGTNVPHTFDEAAYKWNSAYDIYWKDDHTHVDIYGYYPYASPADVNAYAFEVQKDQTRNNGDEMGSYEASDFLWGKAADVAPTDRIIRLPLRHKMSNARITLKEGEGFAEGAWTELEKQVLVLNTKRNSVIDLATGNVAATGEVAKTGTIPFCKDNEFRAIVVPQTVEAGKVLFSITVDGMPYTFKKEEAFTYIAGKMHNFTIQVNKKEASGQYEFKLIDESITAWENDMASHEATAKEYIVIHVEEAGTLKECITAANKDYTQLQNLKITGEINAIDFYFMKNEMNMLQSLNLKEVKIKGITDYSNDEIPSNAMKEKKTLMHLLLPDKLKAIDNGAFFGCNSLIGSLYIPEGVNTIGFDAFRGCISLTGSLYLPSTLEAIYDGAFLGCSFTCELSLPSHLKHIGNWSFNSCDNLYGALYLPDKLSYLGEGAFYHCNSLSGSLSIPPTITTIKNSTFSNCGFDGTLTLHNGITVIEDNAFSYCHFKGELILPKELIFLERNAFSGCNFSGELKLPQKLEIISDGAFAYNQRFNGILEIPNNTISIGSGAFANCSSLEGLIFPKSIENIGNSAFSNCFDIGSIVCQGPLPPHLFANAFDGVAKDNFTVEVPESAVADYQTAPGWNEFKRIGAHHELICRPAIANALNTHCTRNLILNAESDWEVESMPDWCSLSQTNGSKKTELTLTIDEMPKGMTEGRTGEIVFKLKDKYYTTKCTVNQYDYQYGEDEIVTLQKATQGNNGGINLVFLGDGYNAKNIAEGNYLKTIEEQVERFFAIEPYTTYRNYFNVHTAIPVSLESGIGTVNTIRYTKFETTFTRGVGLQCDYDAVFNYALRIPSVTRANLNQTLIVMTPNTTDYGGICNMWSDGSAIAFCPVSSDAYPYDARGIIQHEAGGHGFGKFGDEYIYHNSFITSCNCGCCKHVSEFNDAKTNGWYDNLSLTGKMHEVPWSHLIFDERYSDRVDIYEGGFMHSRGVFRSEQTSCMNNNIPYYSAICRESIVKRIKKYAGEEYSFEDFVKNDKGDAGAITRAMNAPYAGSRVHTHQYPPRIHKGSPLK
;
A
#
# COMPACT_ATOMS: atom_id res chain seq x y z
N MET A 1 -61.75 -35.81 24.66
CA MET A 1 -62.50 -35.91 25.93
C MET A 1 -62.03 -34.76 26.82
N ARG A 2 -62.94 -33.81 27.12
CA ARG A 2 -62.88 -32.71 28.11
C ARG A 2 -61.64 -31.79 28.23
N ARG A 3 -61.90 -30.51 27.89
CA ARG A 3 -61.22 -29.28 28.34
C ARG A 3 -61.05 -29.20 29.87
N ARG A 4 -60.07 -28.36 30.25
CA ARG A 4 -59.77 -27.72 31.56
C ARG A 4 -58.88 -28.51 32.51
N TRP A 5 -57.58 -28.26 32.42
CA TRP A 5 -56.67 -28.07 33.57
C TRP A 5 -55.62 -27.03 33.17
N HIS A 6 -56.09 -25.79 32.97
CA HIS A 6 -55.31 -24.57 33.15
C HIS A 6 -55.66 -24.05 34.56
N TYR A 7 -54.67 -23.52 35.26
CA TYR A 7 -54.70 -23.06 36.66
C TYR A 7 -54.57 -24.14 37.74
N TYR A 8 -53.56 -23.97 38.60
CA TYR A 8 -53.28 -24.66 39.87
C TYR A 8 -52.40 -25.93 39.82
N MET A 9 -51.11 -25.74 39.55
CA MET A 9 -50.07 -26.28 40.45
C MET A 9 -48.86 -25.33 40.50
N ALA A 10 -49.14 -24.15 41.04
CA ALA A 10 -48.17 -23.42 41.84
C ALA A 10 -48.11 -24.09 43.22
N PHE A 11 -46.90 -24.35 43.74
CA PHE A 11 -46.44 -23.99 45.10
C PHE A 11 -45.25 -24.86 45.52
N GLY A 12 -44.11 -24.21 45.77
CA GLY A 12 -42.86 -24.81 46.23
C GLY A 12 -41.91 -25.00 45.06
N VAL A 13 -41.24 -23.97 44.57
CA VAL A 13 -40.19 -23.28 45.33
C VAL A 13 -40.31 -21.77 45.11
N ALA A 14 -41.09 -21.13 45.98
CA ALA A 14 -41.00 -19.70 46.23
C ALA A 14 -40.13 -19.53 47.47
N SER A 15 -38.87 -19.14 47.27
CA SER A 15 -38.06 -18.37 48.21
C SER A 15 -36.85 -17.81 47.45
N ALA A 16 -36.83 -16.49 47.34
CA ALA A 16 -35.73 -15.61 46.89
C ALA A 16 -35.49 -15.46 45.37
N LEU A 17 -36.52 -14.93 44.71
CA LEU A 17 -36.35 -13.88 43.68
C LEU A 17 -35.95 -12.54 44.34
N MET A 18 -35.38 -11.64 43.52
CA MET A 18 -34.90 -10.25 43.74
C MET A 18 -33.37 -10.22 43.86
N PHE A 19 -32.54 -9.96 42.85
CA PHE A 19 -32.66 -9.14 41.64
C PHE A 19 -31.71 -9.67 40.54
N THR A 20 -32.22 -9.99 39.34
CA THR A 20 -31.46 -9.94 38.08
C THR A 20 -32.45 -9.71 36.94
N SER A 21 -32.44 -8.52 36.35
CA SER A 21 -33.24 -8.18 35.18
C SER A 21 -32.54 -8.61 33.90
N CYS A 22 -33.23 -9.49 33.17
CA CYS A 22 -33.32 -9.68 31.73
C CYS A 22 -32.06 -9.48 30.87
N ASN A 23 -31.47 -10.61 30.52
CA ASN A 23 -30.77 -10.83 29.27
C ASN A 23 -31.76 -11.65 28.40
N ASP A 24 -32.34 -11.05 27.36
CA ASP A 24 -33.22 -11.76 26.41
C ASP A 24 -32.45 -11.99 25.10
N ASN A 25 -32.14 -13.26 24.84
CA ASN A 25 -31.71 -13.76 23.55
C ASN A 25 -32.69 -14.88 23.16
N GLU A 26 -33.67 -14.57 22.31
CA GLU A 26 -34.43 -15.61 21.58
C GLU A 26 -33.96 -15.63 20.13
N ALA A 27 -33.48 -16.80 19.72
CA ALA A 27 -33.09 -17.13 18.36
C ALA A 27 -34.33 -17.27 17.47
N LEU A 28 -34.37 -16.48 16.39
CA LEU A 28 -35.20 -16.74 15.23
C LEU A 28 -34.28 -17.13 14.07
N GLU A 29 -34.42 -18.39 13.64
CA GLU A 29 -33.79 -18.94 12.44
C GLU A 29 -34.19 -18.14 11.20
N GLY A 30 -33.20 -17.75 10.40
CA GLY A 30 -33.43 -17.31 9.02
C GLY A 30 -32.85 -15.96 8.59
N VAL A 31 -31.67 -15.55 9.06
CA VAL A 31 -30.77 -14.61 8.34
C VAL A 31 -29.32 -14.95 8.72
N SER A 32 -28.46 -15.16 7.73
CA SER A 32 -27.04 -15.45 7.92
C SER A 32 -26.26 -14.24 8.45
N GLN A 33 -25.64 -14.41 9.62
CA GLN A 33 -24.52 -13.67 10.23
C GLN A 33 -24.22 -12.24 9.74
N GLY A 34 -24.75 -11.25 10.47
CA GLY A 34 -24.19 -9.90 10.54
C GLY A 34 -24.00 -9.54 12.02
N HIS A 35 -22.78 -9.73 12.55
CA HIS A 35 -22.41 -9.27 13.89
C HIS A 35 -21.55 -8.00 13.74
N ASP A 36 -22.08 -6.87 14.24
CA ASP A 36 -21.44 -5.59 14.59
C ASP A 36 -20.10 -5.19 13.93
N SER A 37 -20.07 -5.06 12.61
CA SER A 37 -18.88 -4.59 11.86
C SER A 37 -18.56 -3.09 11.99
N ARG A 38 -19.10 -2.37 12.99
CA ARG A 38 -19.00 -0.89 13.10
C ARG A 38 -18.54 -0.34 14.44
N ILE A 39 -18.14 -1.18 15.40
CA ILE A 39 -17.63 -0.73 16.71
C ILE A 39 -16.15 -0.38 16.60
N ILE A 40 -15.75 0.78 17.12
CA ILE A 40 -14.36 1.19 17.29
C ILE A 40 -13.77 0.41 18.48
N SER A 41 -12.89 -0.55 18.17
CA SER A 41 -12.18 -1.35 19.19
C SER A 41 -10.76 -0.83 19.40
N LEU A 42 -10.36 -0.62 20.65
CA LEU A 42 -9.06 -0.03 21.00
C LEU A 42 -8.16 -1.00 21.77
N SER A 43 -6.85 -0.81 21.63
CA SER A 43 -5.82 -1.35 22.50
C SER A 43 -4.87 -0.24 22.91
N GLY A 44 -4.53 -0.12 24.20
CA GLY A 44 -3.55 0.82 24.73
C GLY A 44 -2.29 0.09 25.22
N GLU A 45 -1.12 0.60 24.84
CA GLU A 45 0.20 0.11 25.26
C GLU A 45 1.12 1.31 25.60
N ILE A 46 2.02 1.16 26.58
CA ILE A 46 3.02 2.20 26.91
C ILE A 46 4.27 1.98 26.06
N ASP A 47 4.64 2.99 25.27
CA ASP A 47 5.87 3.02 24.46
C ASP A 47 7.09 3.31 25.36
N GLN A 48 7.61 2.26 26.03
CA GLN A 48 8.71 2.32 27.00
C GLN A 48 9.66 1.11 26.93
N VAL A 49 10.84 1.22 27.56
CA VAL A 49 11.78 0.09 27.68
C VAL A 49 11.36 -0.81 28.84
N ALA A 50 11.00 -2.07 28.56
CA ALA A 50 10.66 -3.08 29.57
C ALA A 50 11.92 -3.69 30.21
N VAL A 51 12.34 -3.14 31.35
CA VAL A 51 13.53 -3.56 32.12
C VAL A 51 13.16 -4.51 33.27
N THR A 52 12.04 -4.29 33.95
CA THR A 52 11.65 -5.06 35.16
C THR A 52 10.26 -5.72 35.10
N ARG A 53 9.38 -5.37 34.16
CA ARG A 53 8.03 -5.93 34.00
C ARG A 53 7.90 -6.82 32.77
N VAL A 54 6.95 -7.73 32.88
CA VAL A 54 6.70 -8.90 32.04
C VAL A 54 5.89 -8.62 30.78
N ASN A 55 5.07 -7.56 30.81
CA ASN A 55 4.25 -7.14 29.70
C ASN A 55 4.67 -5.74 29.20
N ASP A 56 4.51 -5.54 27.90
CA ASP A 56 4.89 -4.30 27.23
C ASP A 56 3.86 -3.17 27.40
N ASN A 57 2.66 -3.48 27.94
CA ASN A 57 1.57 -2.49 27.98
C ASN A 57 1.64 -1.57 29.19
N GLY A 58 2.29 -1.96 30.29
CA GLY A 58 2.49 -1.11 31.47
C GLY A 58 1.24 -0.75 32.30
N PHE A 59 0.05 -1.23 31.93
CA PHE A 59 -1.23 -1.07 32.65
C PHE A 59 -1.60 -2.32 33.49
N CYS A 60 -2.40 -2.11 34.54
CA CYS A 60 -2.93 -3.11 35.46
C CYS A 60 -4.46 -3.23 35.38
N ASP A 61 -5.00 -4.37 35.85
CA ASP A 61 -6.45 -4.59 35.88
C ASP A 61 -7.17 -3.43 36.59
N GLY A 62 -8.22 -2.91 35.94
CA GLY A 62 -8.97 -1.78 36.47
C GLY A 62 -8.42 -0.40 36.12
N ASP A 63 -7.23 -0.27 35.52
CA ASP A 63 -6.73 1.01 35.03
C ASP A 63 -7.71 1.63 34.03
N ILE A 64 -7.94 2.94 34.16
CA ILE A 64 -8.88 3.67 33.31
C ILE A 64 -8.15 4.75 32.53
N MET A 65 -8.23 4.68 31.20
CA MET A 65 -7.83 5.76 30.31
C MET A 65 -9.04 6.56 29.82
N GLY A 66 -8.85 7.87 29.62
CA GLY A 66 -9.85 8.71 28.95
C GLY A 66 -9.60 8.75 27.46
N VAL A 67 -10.64 8.45 26.66
CA VAL A 67 -10.54 8.43 25.19
C VAL A 67 -11.43 9.49 24.56
N TYR A 68 -10.87 10.25 23.63
CA TYR A 68 -11.61 11.12 22.73
C TYR A 68 -11.52 10.59 21.31
N VAL A 69 -12.66 10.51 20.62
CA VAL A 69 -12.74 10.17 19.21
C VAL A 69 -13.30 11.37 18.48
N VAL A 70 -12.50 11.95 17.60
CA VAL A 70 -12.79 13.22 16.92
C VAL A 70 -12.96 12.95 15.43
N ASP A 71 -14.16 13.20 14.92
CA ASP A 71 -14.46 13.03 13.50
C ASP A 71 -13.62 13.98 12.66
N TYR A 72 -13.13 13.46 11.55
CA TYR A 72 -12.67 14.31 10.46
C TYR A 72 -13.87 14.98 9.80
N ASN A 73 -13.68 16.22 9.36
CA ASN A 73 -14.61 16.89 8.47
C ASN A 73 -14.04 16.85 7.05
N GLY A 74 -14.33 15.76 6.33
CA GLY A 74 -13.63 15.45 5.07
C GLY A 74 -12.22 14.95 5.36
N ASN A 75 -11.20 15.60 4.80
CA ASN A 75 -9.79 15.27 5.05
C ASN A 75 -9.16 16.14 6.15
N THR A 76 -9.93 17.04 6.76
CA THR A 76 -9.46 17.91 7.83
C THR A 76 -9.68 17.21 9.17
N PRO A 77 -8.62 16.98 9.97
CA PRO A 77 -8.79 16.46 11.32
C PRO A 77 -9.72 17.37 12.11
N GLY A 78 -10.73 16.80 12.76
CA GLY A 78 -11.56 17.58 13.67
C GLY A 78 -10.71 18.13 14.82
N THR A 79 -11.10 19.27 15.35
CA THR A 79 -10.45 19.84 16.53
C THR A 79 -10.95 19.13 17.77
N LEU A 80 -10.04 18.59 18.59
CA LEU A 80 -10.38 18.06 19.90
C LEU A 80 -11.07 19.15 20.73
N ALA A 81 -12.32 18.91 21.10
CA ALA A 81 -13.11 19.82 21.91
C ALA A 81 -13.41 19.21 23.29
N THR A 82 -13.71 20.05 24.29
CA THR A 82 -14.13 19.58 25.62
C THR A 82 -15.46 18.80 25.57
N SER A 83 -16.29 19.06 24.56
CA SER A 83 -17.55 18.34 24.34
C SER A 83 -17.94 18.36 22.85
N GLY A 84 -18.80 17.42 22.45
CA GLY A 84 -19.32 17.34 21.08
C GLY A 84 -18.49 16.54 20.09
N ASN A 85 -17.43 15.85 20.54
CA ASN A 85 -16.72 14.85 19.73
C ASN A 85 -17.55 13.56 19.61
N ARG A 86 -17.20 12.66 18.67
CA ARG A 86 -17.85 11.34 18.51
C ARG A 86 -17.75 10.52 19.79
N GLY A 87 -16.57 10.46 20.38
CA GLY A 87 -16.34 9.97 21.73
C GLY A 87 -15.79 11.12 22.56
N THR A 88 -16.48 11.54 23.62
CA THR A 88 -16.02 12.64 24.48
C THR A 88 -15.62 12.06 25.84
N ASN A 89 -14.30 12.00 26.08
CA ASN A 89 -13.71 11.51 27.34
C ASN A 89 -14.30 10.17 27.81
N VAL A 90 -14.42 9.20 26.89
CA VAL A 90 -15.02 7.90 27.15
C VAL A 90 -14.05 7.06 27.99
N PRO A 91 -14.42 6.66 29.21
CA PRO A 91 -13.56 5.83 30.04
C PRO A 91 -13.44 4.43 29.42
N HIS A 92 -12.21 3.98 29.25
CA HIS A 92 -11.87 2.61 28.87
C HIS A 92 -11.13 1.97 30.03
N THR A 93 -11.65 0.85 30.52
CA THR A 93 -11.07 0.09 31.64
C THR A 93 -10.28 -1.09 31.11
N PHE A 94 -9.04 -1.24 31.57
CA PHE A 94 -8.22 -2.39 31.21
C PHE A 94 -8.69 -3.64 31.97
N ASP A 95 -9.04 -4.69 31.22
CA ASP A 95 -9.30 -6.03 31.73
C ASP A 95 -8.07 -6.89 31.46
N GLU A 96 -7.35 -7.18 32.53
CA GLU A 96 -6.07 -7.87 32.45
C GLU A 96 -6.23 -9.34 32.07
N ALA A 97 -7.31 -9.99 32.51
CA ALA A 97 -7.57 -11.41 32.26
C ALA A 97 -7.95 -11.67 30.79
N ALA A 98 -8.71 -10.77 30.18
CA ALA A 98 -9.07 -10.80 28.77
C ALA A 98 -8.03 -10.11 27.86
N TYR A 99 -7.05 -9.43 28.46
CA TYR A 99 -6.03 -8.62 27.79
C TYR A 99 -6.64 -7.61 26.79
N LYS A 100 -7.68 -6.90 27.23
CA LYS A 100 -8.49 -6.03 26.39
C LYS A 100 -8.86 -4.75 27.14
N TRP A 101 -8.97 -3.64 26.41
CA TRP A 101 -9.61 -2.42 26.91
C TRP A 101 -11.11 -2.47 26.67
N ASN A 102 -11.88 -2.41 27.75
CA ASN A 102 -13.34 -2.40 27.72
C ASN A 102 -13.83 -0.94 27.78
N SER A 103 -14.47 -0.49 26.70
CA SER A 103 -15.12 0.82 26.68
C SER A 103 -16.37 0.82 27.57
N ALA A 104 -16.63 1.91 28.29
CA ALA A 104 -17.85 2.05 29.11
C ALA A 104 -19.14 2.02 28.27
N TYR A 105 -19.05 2.37 26.99
CA TYR A 105 -20.10 2.17 25.99
C TYR A 105 -19.48 2.11 24.58
N ASP A 106 -20.13 1.41 23.67
CA ASP A 106 -19.63 1.27 22.30
C ASP A 106 -19.56 2.62 21.59
N ILE A 107 -18.41 2.88 20.95
CA ILE A 107 -18.25 4.01 20.05
C ILE A 107 -18.30 3.45 18.63
N TYR A 108 -19.26 3.90 17.84
CA TYR A 108 -19.44 3.41 16.48
C TYR A 108 -18.80 4.35 15.47
N TRP A 109 -18.28 3.80 14.39
CA TRP A 109 -17.91 4.58 13.20
C TRP A 109 -19.11 5.41 12.70
N LYS A 110 -18.85 6.62 12.18
CA LYS A 110 -19.92 7.49 11.65
C LYS A 110 -20.63 6.84 10.47
N ASP A 111 -19.79 6.32 9.59
CA ASP A 111 -20.05 5.70 8.31
C ASP A 111 -18.72 5.05 7.88
N ASP A 112 -18.72 4.39 6.73
CA ASP A 112 -17.57 3.61 6.26
C ASP A 112 -16.47 4.51 5.59
N HIS A 113 -16.55 5.84 5.78
CA HIS A 113 -15.68 6.85 5.15
C HIS A 113 -15.10 7.91 6.10
N THR A 114 -15.75 8.19 7.23
CA THR A 114 -15.31 9.26 8.13
C THR A 114 -14.17 8.77 9.00
N HIS A 115 -12.98 9.27 8.71
CA HIS A 115 -11.80 9.04 9.54
C HIS A 115 -11.96 9.72 10.91
N VAL A 116 -11.20 9.24 11.89
CA VAL A 116 -11.18 9.80 13.24
C VAL A 116 -9.76 10.00 13.75
N ASP A 117 -9.55 11.05 14.53
CA ASP A 117 -8.42 11.11 15.45
C ASP A 117 -8.87 10.52 16.79
N ILE A 118 -8.07 9.60 17.33
CA ILE A 118 -8.30 8.99 18.64
C ILE A 118 -7.20 9.46 19.58
N TYR A 119 -7.58 10.21 20.60
CA TYR A 119 -6.71 10.67 21.67
C TYR A 119 -6.98 9.83 22.90
N GLY A 120 -5.94 9.41 23.60
CA GLY A 120 -6.14 8.87 24.94
C GLY A 120 -5.06 9.32 25.90
N TYR A 121 -5.45 9.36 27.17
CA TYR A 121 -4.59 9.77 28.26
C TYR A 121 -4.90 8.99 29.53
N TYR A 122 -3.90 8.91 30.41
CA TYR A 122 -3.99 8.27 31.70
C TYR A 122 -3.25 9.12 32.74
N PRO A 123 -3.71 9.19 34.01
CA PRO A 123 -4.93 8.55 34.51
C PRO A 123 -6.22 9.28 34.10
N TYR A 124 -7.33 8.54 34.01
CA TYR A 124 -8.64 9.11 33.67
C TYR A 124 -9.09 10.19 34.66
N ALA A 125 -9.58 11.31 34.13
CA ALA A 125 -10.13 12.42 34.91
C ALA A 125 -11.26 13.12 34.14
N SER A 126 -11.76 14.24 34.68
CA SER A 126 -12.78 15.09 34.03
C SER A 126 -12.20 16.47 33.71
N PRO A 127 -11.40 16.61 32.63
CA PRO A 127 -10.77 17.88 32.26
C PRO A 127 -11.81 18.95 31.92
N ALA A 128 -11.67 20.14 32.52
CA ALA A 128 -12.54 21.29 32.24
C ALA A 128 -12.21 21.97 30.90
N ASP A 129 -10.95 21.90 30.45
CA ASP A 129 -10.47 22.40 29.16
C ASP A 129 -9.43 21.41 28.62
N VAL A 130 -9.67 20.88 27.42
CA VAL A 130 -8.77 19.91 26.77
C VAL A 130 -7.46 20.54 26.29
N ASN A 131 -7.42 21.86 26.06
CA ASN A 131 -6.18 22.55 25.66
C ASN A 131 -5.37 23.04 26.87
N ALA A 132 -5.96 23.00 28.05
CA ALA A 132 -5.37 23.50 29.28
C ALA A 132 -5.74 22.63 30.49
N TYR A 133 -5.56 21.32 30.38
CA TYR A 133 -5.84 20.38 31.44
C TYR A 133 -4.89 20.60 32.63
N ALA A 134 -5.44 21.03 33.76
CA ALA A 134 -4.69 21.21 34.99
C ALA A 134 -4.32 19.86 35.59
N PHE A 135 -3.04 19.63 35.82
CA PHE A 135 -2.52 18.40 36.42
C PHE A 135 -1.47 18.72 37.48
N GLU A 136 -1.61 18.10 38.67
CA GLU A 136 -0.69 18.27 39.79
C GLU A 136 -0.02 16.94 40.13
N VAL A 137 1.32 16.95 40.07
CA VAL A 137 2.16 15.86 40.59
C VAL A 137 2.04 15.82 42.12
N GLN A 138 1.78 14.65 42.70
CA GLN A 138 1.58 14.51 44.14
C GLN A 138 2.85 14.89 44.93
N LYS A 139 2.65 15.55 46.07
CA LYS A 139 3.75 15.87 47.00
C LYS A 139 4.34 14.61 47.60
N ASP A 140 3.48 13.71 48.05
CA ASP A 140 3.86 12.46 48.71
C ASP A 140 3.56 11.32 47.74
N GLN A 141 4.61 10.78 47.12
CA GLN A 141 4.52 9.69 46.15
C GLN A 141 4.82 8.33 46.78
N THR A 142 4.79 8.23 48.12
CA THR A 142 5.07 6.98 48.84
C THR A 142 3.81 6.16 49.12
N ARG A 143 2.62 6.75 48.99
CA ARG A 143 1.36 6.10 49.34
C ARG A 143 0.98 5.06 48.29
N ASN A 144 0.81 3.84 48.76
CA ASN A 144 0.21 2.71 48.08
C ASN A 144 -1.19 2.48 48.68
N ASN A 145 -2.24 2.45 47.85
CA ASN A 145 -3.63 2.35 48.31
C ASN A 145 -4.21 0.92 48.17
N GLY A 146 -3.38 -0.11 47.94
CA GLY A 146 -3.87 -1.48 47.72
C GLY A 146 -4.32 -1.67 46.27
N ASP A 147 -5.57 -2.08 46.05
CA ASP A 147 -6.17 -2.25 44.71
C ASP A 147 -6.54 -0.91 44.03
N GLU A 148 -6.22 0.24 44.66
CA GLU A 148 -6.44 1.58 44.11
C GLU A 148 -5.11 2.25 43.70
N MET A 149 -5.18 3.11 42.68
CA MET A 149 -4.04 3.78 42.06
C MET A 149 -3.17 4.51 43.10
N GLY A 150 -1.88 4.17 43.12
CA GLY A 150 -0.90 4.74 44.04
C GLY A 150 -0.58 6.21 43.76
N SER A 151 -0.09 6.94 44.76
CA SER A 151 0.23 8.37 44.63
C SER A 151 1.37 8.70 43.64
N TYR A 152 2.29 7.76 43.43
CA TYR A 152 3.33 7.84 42.40
C TYR A 152 2.75 7.70 40.99
N GLU A 153 1.91 6.69 40.79
CA GLU A 153 1.22 6.40 39.52
C GLU A 153 0.23 7.52 39.16
N ALA A 154 -0.52 8.02 40.14
CA ALA A 154 -1.39 9.19 39.99
C ALA A 154 -0.64 10.48 39.62
N SER A 155 0.69 10.50 39.81
CA SER A 155 1.54 11.63 39.42
C SER A 155 2.10 11.50 38.02
N ASP A 156 2.04 10.33 37.40
CA ASP A 156 2.53 10.10 36.05
C ASP A 156 1.41 10.32 35.03
N PHE A 157 1.73 11.06 33.97
CA PHE A 157 0.77 11.40 32.94
C PHE A 157 1.20 10.79 31.63
N LEU A 158 0.37 9.89 31.11
CA LEU A 158 0.56 9.23 29.83
C LEU A 158 -0.36 9.84 28.79
N TRP A 159 0.13 9.96 27.56
CA TRP A 159 -0.64 10.51 26.45
C TRP A 159 -0.28 9.84 25.13
N GLY A 160 -1.29 9.60 24.30
CA GLY A 160 -1.18 8.90 23.03
C GLY A 160 -2.23 9.39 22.03
N LYS A 161 -1.89 9.28 20.75
CA LYS A 161 -2.78 9.66 19.64
C LYS A 161 -2.63 8.66 18.49
N ALA A 162 -3.74 8.10 18.03
CA ALA A 162 -3.86 7.44 16.74
C ALA A 162 -4.54 8.43 15.79
N ALA A 163 -3.78 8.97 14.85
CA ALA A 163 -4.27 9.99 13.94
C ALA A 163 -4.81 9.37 12.64
N ASP A 164 -5.81 10.02 12.05
CA ASP A 164 -6.34 9.71 10.72
C ASP A 164 -6.76 8.24 10.53
N VAL A 165 -7.45 7.69 11.53
CA VAL A 165 -7.84 6.28 11.52
C VAL A 165 -9.08 6.10 10.65
N ALA A 166 -8.91 5.36 9.55
CA ALA A 166 -10.00 4.97 8.66
C ALA A 166 -10.95 3.97 9.34
N PRO A 167 -12.26 4.00 9.00
CA PRO A 167 -13.20 2.98 9.46
C PRO A 167 -12.71 1.55 9.21
N THR A 168 -12.62 0.77 10.29
CA THR A 168 -12.10 -0.60 10.29
C THR A 168 -12.78 -1.46 11.36
N ASP A 169 -12.84 -2.77 11.11
CA ASP A 169 -13.21 -3.82 12.06
C ASP A 169 -12.01 -4.32 12.90
N ARG A 170 -10.80 -3.83 12.62
CA ARG A 170 -9.55 -4.18 13.33
C ARG A 170 -9.40 -3.37 14.63
N ILE A 171 -8.66 -3.94 15.58
CA ILE A 171 -8.30 -3.26 16.83
C ILE A 171 -7.29 -2.14 16.53
N ILE A 172 -7.61 -0.92 16.96
CA ILE A 172 -6.76 0.26 16.79
C ILE A 172 -5.84 0.39 17.99
N ARG A 173 -4.53 0.42 17.75
CA ARG A 173 -3.52 0.59 18.80
C ARG A 173 -3.29 2.06 19.11
N LEU A 174 -3.25 2.38 20.40
CA LEU A 174 -3.00 3.72 20.93
C LEU A 174 -1.70 3.72 21.76
N PRO A 175 -0.57 4.20 21.19
CA PRO A 175 0.71 4.21 21.88
C PRO A 175 0.77 5.36 22.89
N LEU A 176 0.78 5.04 24.17
CA LEU A 176 0.82 5.97 25.29
C LEU A 176 2.26 6.23 25.72
N ARG A 177 2.62 7.49 25.96
CA ARG A 177 3.98 7.91 26.33
C ARG A 177 3.99 8.76 27.59
N HIS A 178 5.01 8.58 28.42
CA HIS A 178 5.28 9.46 29.57
C HIS A 178 5.49 10.90 29.13
N LYS A 179 4.72 11.81 29.73
CA LYS A 179 4.86 13.26 29.50
C LYS A 179 5.46 14.01 30.68
N MET A 180 5.53 13.37 31.85
CA MET A 180 6.25 13.90 33.01
C MET A 180 7.76 13.64 32.87
N SER A 181 8.54 13.93 33.91
CA SER A 181 9.95 13.56 34.04
C SER A 181 10.15 12.67 35.26
N ASN A 182 11.13 11.78 35.22
CA ASN A 182 11.49 10.94 36.35
C ASN A 182 12.85 11.34 36.93
N ALA A 183 12.93 11.51 38.25
CA ALA A 183 14.16 11.66 39.01
C ALA A 183 14.42 10.37 39.80
N ARG A 184 15.46 9.62 39.42
CA ARG A 184 15.86 8.36 40.06
C ARG A 184 17.15 8.56 40.85
N ILE A 185 17.09 8.39 42.15
CA ILE A 185 18.22 8.52 43.08
C ILE A 185 18.48 7.16 43.72
N THR A 186 19.64 6.59 43.47
CA THR A 186 20.06 5.30 44.04
C THR A 186 21.12 5.53 45.11
N LEU A 187 20.86 5.08 46.34
CA LEU A 187 21.86 5.11 47.41
C LEU A 187 22.63 3.78 47.45
N LYS A 188 23.93 3.84 47.24
CA LYS A 188 24.80 2.67 47.22
C LYS A 188 25.67 2.61 48.49
N GLU A 189 25.78 1.41 49.07
CA GLU A 189 26.72 1.13 50.15
C GLU A 189 28.17 1.41 49.71
N GLY A 190 28.89 2.15 50.54
CA GLY A 190 30.32 2.43 50.41
C GLY A 190 31.13 1.77 51.52
N GLU A 191 32.32 2.30 51.79
CA GLU A 191 33.23 1.75 52.79
C GLU A 191 32.78 2.07 54.23
N GLY A 192 33.16 1.22 55.19
CA GLY A 192 33.01 1.48 56.64
C GLY A 192 31.74 0.94 57.30
N PHE A 193 30.91 0.17 56.59
CA PHE A 193 29.76 -0.54 57.18
C PHE A 193 30.14 -1.97 57.58
N ALA A 194 29.59 -2.44 58.70
CA ALA A 194 29.62 -3.86 59.04
C ALA A 194 28.59 -4.62 58.19
N GLU A 195 28.83 -5.91 57.95
CA GLU A 195 27.94 -6.77 57.16
C GLU A 195 26.48 -6.68 57.67
N GLY A 196 25.55 -6.38 56.76
CA GLY A 196 24.12 -6.20 57.07
C GLY A 196 23.72 -4.84 57.65
N ALA A 197 24.67 -4.04 58.16
CA ALA A 197 24.37 -2.78 58.83
C ALA A 197 23.77 -1.73 57.88
N TRP A 198 24.18 -1.70 56.60
CA TRP A 198 23.63 -0.77 55.60
C TRP A 198 22.13 -0.96 55.37
N THR A 199 21.67 -2.22 55.37
CA THR A 199 20.27 -2.58 55.12
C THR A 199 19.34 -2.08 56.22
N GLU A 200 19.81 -2.04 57.47
CA GLU A 200 19.02 -1.64 58.64
C GLU A 200 18.90 -0.12 58.82
N LEU A 201 19.71 0.70 58.14
CA LEU A 201 19.68 2.15 58.28
C LEU A 201 18.45 2.78 57.65
N GLU A 202 17.82 3.71 58.37
CA GLU A 202 16.76 4.55 57.82
C GLU A 202 17.34 5.52 56.78
N LYS A 203 16.71 5.56 55.60
CA LYS A 203 17.13 6.40 54.46
C LYS A 203 15.92 7.14 53.91
N GLN A 204 16.05 8.45 53.74
CA GLN A 204 15.00 9.31 53.21
C GLN A 204 15.57 10.24 52.14
N VAL A 205 14.82 10.50 51.09
CA VAL A 205 15.17 11.45 50.01
C VAL A 205 14.02 12.44 49.81
N LEU A 206 14.32 13.69 49.49
CA LEU A 206 13.36 14.70 49.05
C LEU A 206 13.87 15.36 47.78
N VAL A 207 13.02 15.47 46.76
CA VAL A 207 13.30 16.26 45.55
C VAL A 207 12.82 17.69 45.76
N LEU A 208 13.71 18.67 45.60
CA LEU A 208 13.51 20.06 45.97
C LEU A 208 13.56 21.00 44.77
N ASN A 209 13.09 22.23 44.97
CA ASN A 209 13.10 23.31 43.98
C ASN A 209 12.34 22.99 42.68
N THR A 210 11.29 22.16 42.76
CA THR A 210 10.40 21.84 41.65
C THR A 210 9.02 22.48 41.84
N LYS A 211 8.42 22.91 40.74
CA LYS A 211 6.98 23.17 40.61
C LYS A 211 6.24 21.83 40.46
N ARG A 212 5.09 21.68 41.13
CA ARG A 212 4.24 20.48 41.05
C ARG A 212 3.01 20.65 40.17
N ASN A 213 2.61 21.89 39.90
CA ASN A 213 1.47 22.18 39.03
C ASN A 213 1.91 22.26 37.58
N SER A 214 1.05 21.79 36.69
CA SER A 214 1.23 21.84 35.25
C SER A 214 -0.08 22.07 34.52
N VAL A 215 0.04 22.56 33.29
CA VAL A 215 -1.04 22.60 32.33
C VAL A 215 -0.64 21.71 31.15
N ILE A 216 -1.57 20.86 30.73
CA ILE A 216 -1.37 19.87 29.67
C ILE A 216 -2.35 20.16 28.53
N ASP A 217 -1.81 20.24 27.32
CA ASP A 217 -2.63 20.28 26.11
C ASP A 217 -2.90 18.83 25.66
N LEU A 218 -4.14 18.34 25.79
CA LEU A 218 -4.53 16.98 25.41
C LEU A 218 -4.57 16.75 23.89
N ALA A 219 -4.49 17.79 23.07
CA ALA A 219 -4.37 17.63 21.62
C ALA A 219 -2.91 17.30 21.21
N THR A 220 -1.92 17.71 22.01
CA THR A 220 -0.49 17.53 21.70
C THR A 220 0.29 16.70 22.74
N GLY A 221 -0.28 16.53 23.93
CA GLY A 221 0.37 15.97 25.11
C GLY A 221 1.52 16.82 25.64
N ASN A 222 1.58 18.11 25.31
CA ASN A 222 2.62 19.01 25.80
C ASN A 222 2.35 19.43 27.25
N VAL A 223 3.38 19.44 28.08
CA VAL A 223 3.29 19.78 29.51
C VAL A 223 4.05 21.07 29.78
N ALA A 224 3.39 22.02 30.44
CA ALA A 224 3.99 23.28 30.88
C ALA A 224 3.88 23.43 32.40
N ALA A 225 5.02 23.63 33.08
CA ALA A 225 5.04 23.87 34.53
C ALA A 225 4.43 25.23 34.89
N THR A 226 3.54 25.24 35.89
CA THR A 226 2.82 26.45 36.33
C THR A 226 2.94 26.67 37.83
N GLY A 227 2.56 27.87 38.28
CA GLY A 227 2.63 28.26 39.69
C GLY A 227 4.06 28.51 40.20
N GLU A 228 4.15 28.63 41.53
CA GLU A 228 5.38 28.87 42.27
C GLU A 228 6.13 27.57 42.60
N VAL A 229 7.45 27.68 42.81
CA VAL A 229 8.25 26.57 43.31
C VAL A 229 7.74 26.15 44.69
N ALA A 230 7.55 24.84 44.89
CA ALA A 230 6.99 24.35 46.13
C ALA A 230 7.95 24.63 47.31
N LYS A 231 7.40 25.17 48.41
CA LYS A 231 8.15 25.40 49.66
C LYS A 231 8.60 24.10 50.36
N THR A 232 8.03 22.97 49.96
CA THR A 232 8.31 21.63 50.50
C THR A 232 8.65 20.69 49.34
N GLY A 233 9.62 19.80 49.53
CA GLY A 233 10.03 18.85 48.51
C GLY A 233 8.98 17.79 48.21
N THR A 234 9.13 17.15 47.06
CA THR A 234 8.41 15.92 46.69
C THR A 234 9.08 14.73 47.36
N ILE A 235 8.28 13.88 48.00
CA ILE A 235 8.72 12.66 48.66
C ILE A 235 8.64 11.54 47.61
N PRO A 236 9.78 11.02 47.12
CA PRO A 236 9.84 9.99 46.10
C PRO A 236 9.30 8.65 46.61
N PHE A 237 8.73 7.87 45.70
CA PHE A 237 8.54 6.44 45.89
C PHE A 237 9.89 5.76 46.16
N CYS A 238 9.92 4.77 47.06
CA CYS A 238 11.15 4.06 47.41
C CYS A 238 10.95 2.54 47.39
N LYS A 239 11.81 1.83 46.65
CA LYS A 239 11.94 0.36 46.68
C LYS A 239 13.43 0.02 46.64
N ASP A 240 13.90 -0.86 47.54
CA ASP A 240 15.29 -1.34 47.57
C ASP A 240 16.41 -0.27 47.55
N ASN A 241 16.23 0.83 48.30
CA ASN A 241 17.13 2.00 48.33
C ASN A 241 17.22 2.79 47.01
N GLU A 242 16.31 2.55 46.07
CA GLU A 242 16.07 3.36 44.89
C GLU A 242 14.86 4.26 45.10
N PHE A 243 15.10 5.57 44.98
CA PHE A 243 14.11 6.61 45.20
C PHE A 243 13.72 7.22 43.85
N ARG A 244 12.46 7.07 43.44
CA ARG A 244 11.92 7.66 42.20
C ARG A 244 10.90 8.73 42.51
N ALA A 245 11.07 9.92 41.93
CA ALA A 245 10.03 10.94 41.92
C ALA A 245 9.60 11.26 40.49
N ILE A 246 8.29 11.23 40.26
CA ILE A 246 7.71 11.93 39.12
C ILE A 246 7.77 13.42 39.40
N VAL A 247 8.24 14.20 38.43
CA VAL A 247 8.32 15.66 38.50
C VAL A 247 7.82 16.27 37.20
N VAL A 248 7.27 17.48 37.28
CA VAL A 248 6.89 18.23 36.09
C VAL A 248 8.16 18.61 35.30
N PRO A 249 8.22 18.42 33.98
CA PRO A 249 9.35 18.85 33.15
C PRO A 249 9.62 20.34 33.33
N GLN A 250 10.83 20.69 33.77
CA GLN A 250 11.20 22.06 34.13
C GLN A 250 12.72 22.21 34.28
N THR A 251 13.19 23.46 34.31
CA THR A 251 14.60 23.78 34.60
C THR A 251 14.74 24.33 36.02
N VAL A 252 15.67 23.76 36.79
CA VAL A 252 16.12 24.26 38.08
C VAL A 252 17.40 25.07 37.89
N GLU A 253 17.45 26.29 38.44
CA GLU A 253 18.60 27.19 38.29
C GLU A 253 19.87 26.66 38.96
N ALA A 254 21.02 27.09 38.43
CA ALA A 254 22.34 26.77 38.97
C ALA A 254 22.47 27.11 40.47
N GLY A 255 23.15 26.25 41.22
CA GLY A 255 23.45 26.43 42.64
C GLY A 255 22.29 26.11 43.59
N LYS A 256 21.10 25.77 43.09
CA LYS A 256 19.96 25.31 43.90
C LYS A 256 20.11 23.84 44.29
N VAL A 257 19.55 23.48 45.45
CA VAL A 257 19.54 22.11 45.96
C VAL A 257 18.54 21.27 45.16
N LEU A 258 18.99 20.20 44.53
CA LEU A 258 18.12 19.27 43.81
C LEU A 258 17.52 18.22 44.75
N PHE A 259 18.34 17.67 45.66
CA PHE A 259 17.91 16.62 46.58
C PHE A 259 18.38 16.87 48.00
N SER A 260 17.55 16.55 48.98
CA SER A 260 17.94 16.37 50.39
C SER A 260 17.90 14.88 50.72
N ILE A 261 18.96 14.34 51.29
CA ILE A 261 19.14 12.92 51.61
C ILE A 261 19.42 12.83 53.10
N THR A 262 18.68 12.00 53.82
CA THR A 262 18.90 11.74 55.25
C THR A 262 19.24 10.27 55.41
N VAL A 263 20.36 9.96 56.05
CA VAL A 263 20.76 8.59 56.41
C VAL A 263 20.96 8.56 57.91
N ASP A 264 20.19 7.72 58.62
CA ASP A 264 20.28 7.55 60.07
C ASP A 264 20.24 8.89 60.84
N GLY A 265 19.27 9.75 60.46
CA GLY A 265 19.07 11.08 61.02
C GLY A 265 20.05 12.17 60.56
N MET A 266 21.09 11.83 59.78
CA MET A 266 22.09 12.80 59.28
C MET A 266 21.72 13.34 57.88
N PRO A 267 21.46 14.65 57.72
CA PRO A 267 21.08 15.22 56.43
C PRO A 267 22.28 15.57 55.54
N TYR A 268 22.09 15.44 54.23
CA TYR A 268 22.99 15.84 53.16
C TYR A 268 22.19 16.48 52.02
N THR A 269 22.76 17.49 51.36
CA THR A 269 22.11 18.16 50.23
C THR A 269 22.96 18.04 48.97
N PHE A 270 22.34 17.65 47.87
CA PHE A 270 22.97 17.60 46.56
C PHE A 270 22.54 18.81 45.72
N LYS A 271 23.51 19.51 45.11
CA LYS A 271 23.31 20.66 44.21
C LYS A 271 24.25 20.55 43.01
N LYS A 272 23.87 21.17 41.89
CA LYS A 272 24.72 21.36 40.71
C LYS A 272 25.07 22.83 40.54
N GLU A 273 26.30 23.12 40.12
CA GLU A 273 26.77 24.48 39.86
C GLU A 273 26.31 25.02 38.48
N GLU A 274 25.68 24.17 37.68
CA GLU A 274 25.03 24.49 36.41
C GLU A 274 23.50 24.29 36.53
N ALA A 275 22.73 24.94 35.65
CA ALA A 275 21.29 24.75 35.60
C ALA A 275 20.96 23.31 35.15
N PHE A 276 19.94 22.70 35.77
CA PHE A 276 19.56 21.32 35.51
C PHE A 276 18.13 21.24 34.99
N THR A 277 17.93 20.55 33.86
CA THR A 277 16.61 20.43 33.22
C THR A 277 16.08 19.00 33.35
N TYR A 278 14.90 18.87 33.97
CA TYR A 278 14.10 17.66 33.88
C TYR A 278 13.37 17.63 32.54
N ILE A 279 13.76 16.67 31.68
CA ILE A 279 13.26 16.52 30.31
C ILE A 279 12.02 15.61 30.29
N ALA A 280 10.97 16.02 29.56
CA ALA A 280 9.75 15.23 29.42
C ALA A 280 10.03 13.85 28.81
N GLY A 281 9.40 12.81 29.34
CA GLY A 281 9.54 11.41 28.91
C GLY A 281 10.94 10.82 29.14
N LYS A 282 11.76 11.41 30.03
CA LYS A 282 13.11 10.94 30.35
C LYS A 282 13.30 10.65 31.83
N MET A 283 14.18 9.68 32.09
CA MET A 283 14.64 9.30 33.42
C MET A 283 16.02 9.92 33.68
N HIS A 284 16.16 10.58 34.82
CA HIS A 284 17.38 11.26 35.24
C HIS A 284 17.95 10.51 36.44
N ASN A 285 19.03 9.77 36.20
CA ASN A 285 19.60 8.81 37.14
C ASN A 285 20.76 9.43 37.91
N PHE A 286 20.78 9.25 39.23
CA PHE A 286 21.85 9.68 40.13
C PHE A 286 22.22 8.54 41.07
N THR A 287 23.46 8.04 40.99
CA THR A 287 23.96 7.05 41.96
C THR A 287 24.86 7.74 42.97
N ILE A 288 24.46 7.73 44.24
CA ILE A 288 25.18 8.36 45.35
C ILE A 288 25.68 7.26 46.28
N GLN A 289 27.00 7.11 46.33
CA GLN A 289 27.67 6.25 47.29
C GLN A 289 27.72 6.91 48.66
N VAL A 290 27.37 6.17 49.71
CA VAL A 290 27.44 6.63 51.12
C VAL A 290 28.52 5.83 51.83
N ASN A 291 29.50 6.50 52.43
CA ASN A 291 30.59 5.88 53.19
C ASN A 291 30.46 6.25 54.68
N LYS A 292 30.74 5.33 55.60
CA LYS A 292 30.72 5.57 57.05
C LYS A 292 32.11 5.88 57.56
N LYS A 293 32.32 7.05 58.18
CA LYS A 293 33.61 7.43 58.78
C LYS A 293 33.71 6.88 60.21
N GLU A 294 34.54 5.86 60.41
CA GLU A 294 34.68 5.13 61.69
C GLU A 294 35.00 6.01 62.92
N ALA A 295 35.61 7.18 62.73
CA ALA A 295 36.08 8.03 63.83
C ALA A 295 35.09 9.11 64.32
N SER A 296 34.00 9.41 63.59
CA SER A 296 33.12 10.54 63.92
C SER A 296 31.61 10.24 63.90
N GLY A 297 31.19 9.06 63.41
CA GLY A 297 29.78 8.76 63.17
C GLY A 297 29.15 9.57 62.03
N GLN A 298 29.94 10.30 61.25
CA GLN A 298 29.49 11.07 60.09
C GLN A 298 29.58 10.26 58.79
N TYR A 299 28.64 10.50 57.87
CA TYR A 299 28.61 9.89 56.54
C TYR A 299 29.24 10.81 55.49
N GLU A 300 29.89 10.21 54.48
CA GLU A 300 30.38 10.90 53.28
C GLU A 300 29.60 10.45 52.05
N PHE A 301 29.01 11.40 51.33
CA PHE A 301 28.19 11.18 50.15
C PHE A 301 28.99 11.54 48.90
N LYS A 302 29.08 10.62 47.94
CA LYS A 302 29.83 10.79 46.69
C LYS A 302 28.94 10.41 45.51
N LEU A 303 28.71 11.34 44.59
CA LEU A 303 28.10 11.02 43.30
C LEU A 303 29.10 10.16 42.50
N ILE A 304 28.69 8.97 42.08
CA ILE A 304 29.54 8.03 41.34
C ILE A 304 29.02 7.73 39.94
N ASP A 305 27.76 8.05 39.64
CA ASP A 305 27.18 7.94 38.30
C ASP A 305 26.03 8.93 38.09
N GLU A 306 25.91 9.47 36.88
CA GLU A 306 24.85 10.38 36.43
C GLU A 306 24.53 10.11 34.95
N SER A 307 23.25 9.92 34.61
CA SER A 307 22.83 9.71 33.22
C SER A 307 21.40 10.17 32.95
N ILE A 308 21.09 10.42 31.67
CA ILE A 308 19.73 10.66 31.19
C ILE A 308 19.40 9.56 30.20
N THR A 309 18.42 8.72 30.52
CA THR A 309 18.02 7.56 29.71
C THR A 309 16.59 7.69 29.21
N ALA A 310 16.21 6.82 28.25
CA ALA A 310 14.80 6.62 27.93
C ALA A 310 14.06 6.16 29.21
N TRP A 311 12.77 6.49 29.30
CA TRP A 311 11.97 6.04 30.44
C TRP A 311 11.86 4.51 30.40
N GLU A 312 12.35 3.88 31.46
CA GLU A 312 12.23 2.46 31.72
C GLU A 312 10.98 2.22 32.56
N ASN A 313 10.32 1.09 32.34
CA ASN A 313 9.10 0.74 33.06
C ASN A 313 9.21 0.93 34.59
N ASP A 314 8.16 1.49 35.20
CA ASP A 314 8.17 1.82 36.63
C ASP A 314 8.04 0.59 37.54
N MET A 315 8.63 0.67 38.74
CA MET A 315 8.65 -0.43 39.70
C MET A 315 7.37 -0.57 40.54
N ALA A 316 6.39 0.33 40.36
CA ALA A 316 5.11 0.31 41.06
C ALA A 316 3.95 0.62 40.09
N SER A 317 2.96 -0.28 40.05
CA SER A 317 1.60 -0.11 39.51
C SER A 317 0.78 -1.24 40.14
N HIS A 318 -0.28 -0.88 40.86
CA HIS A 318 -1.26 -1.76 41.52
C HIS A 318 -0.75 -3.12 42.05
N GLU A 319 0.37 -3.15 42.78
CA GLU A 319 1.04 -4.37 43.27
C GLU A 319 0.95 -5.59 42.33
N ALA A 320 1.24 -5.40 41.03
CA ALA A 320 1.45 -6.51 40.10
C ALA A 320 2.79 -7.23 40.39
N THR A 321 3.01 -7.67 41.62
CA THR A 321 4.11 -8.55 42.05
C THR A 321 4.10 -9.86 41.25
N ALA A 322 2.98 -10.24 40.66
CA ALA A 322 2.87 -11.35 39.72
C ALA A 322 3.58 -11.13 38.37
N LYS A 323 3.95 -9.89 38.01
CA LYS A 323 4.45 -9.52 36.67
C LYS A 323 5.80 -8.79 36.68
N GLU A 324 6.56 -8.84 37.77
CA GLU A 324 7.98 -8.48 37.73
C GLU A 324 8.80 -9.66 37.19
N TYR A 325 9.81 -9.37 36.37
CA TYR A 325 10.79 -10.38 36.00
C TYR A 325 11.57 -10.78 37.26
N ILE A 326 11.62 -12.08 37.53
CA ILE A 326 12.65 -12.62 38.39
C ILE A 326 13.96 -12.54 37.61
N VAL A 327 14.86 -11.68 38.06
CA VAL A 327 16.17 -11.49 37.43
C VAL A 327 17.15 -12.51 38.00
N ILE A 328 17.71 -13.34 37.13
CA ILE A 328 18.72 -14.34 37.48
C ILE A 328 19.99 -14.03 36.68
N HIS A 329 21.09 -13.80 37.40
CA HIS A 329 22.41 -13.71 36.81
C HIS A 329 23.04 -15.10 36.75
N VAL A 330 23.48 -15.52 35.56
CA VAL A 330 24.15 -16.81 35.34
C VAL A 330 25.62 -16.53 35.04
N GLU A 331 26.48 -16.82 36.01
CA GLU A 331 27.94 -16.63 35.87
C GLU A 331 28.57 -17.69 34.95
N GLU A 332 28.09 -18.93 35.02
CA GLU A 332 28.58 -20.06 34.23
C GLU A 332 27.46 -20.67 33.39
N ALA A 333 27.62 -20.70 32.08
CA ALA A 333 26.62 -21.25 31.18
C ALA A 333 26.31 -22.73 31.49
N GLY A 334 25.03 -23.10 31.50
CA GLY A 334 24.54 -24.44 31.82
C GLY A 334 24.06 -24.59 33.27
N THR A 335 24.16 -23.54 34.09
CA THR A 335 23.81 -23.59 35.53
C THR A 335 22.57 -22.76 35.90
N LEU A 336 21.67 -22.44 34.96
CA LEU A 336 20.50 -21.60 35.25
C LEU A 336 19.62 -22.19 36.36
N LYS A 337 19.44 -23.52 36.38
CA LYS A 337 18.64 -24.21 37.39
C LYS A 337 19.22 -24.04 38.80
N GLU A 338 20.54 -24.18 38.91
CA GLU A 338 21.29 -23.96 40.15
C GLU A 338 21.18 -22.51 40.59
N CYS A 339 21.31 -21.54 39.66
CA CYS A 339 21.16 -20.11 39.96
C CYS A 339 19.76 -19.76 40.46
N ILE A 340 18.69 -20.30 39.85
CA ILE A 340 17.30 -20.10 40.31
C ILE A 340 17.10 -20.71 41.71
N THR A 341 17.65 -21.90 41.94
CA THR A 341 17.55 -22.59 43.24
C THR A 341 18.31 -21.83 44.33
N ALA A 342 19.51 -21.32 44.02
CA ALA A 342 20.30 -20.49 44.93
C ALA A 342 19.60 -19.17 45.27
N ALA A 343 18.78 -18.62 44.36
CA ALA A 343 17.91 -17.48 44.60
C ALA A 343 16.64 -17.81 45.42
N ASN A 344 16.51 -19.03 45.93
CA ASN A 344 15.34 -19.54 46.67
C ASN A 344 14.01 -19.37 45.90
N LYS A 345 14.02 -19.61 44.59
CA LYS A 345 12.83 -19.56 43.73
C LYS A 345 12.46 -20.96 43.24
N ASP A 346 11.16 -21.23 43.13
CA ASP A 346 10.63 -22.45 42.52
C ASP A 346 10.48 -22.26 41.02
N TYR A 347 11.35 -22.90 40.24
CA TYR A 347 11.35 -22.81 38.78
C TYR A 347 10.08 -23.36 38.13
N THR A 348 9.30 -24.22 38.80
CA THR A 348 8.05 -24.77 38.27
C THR A 348 6.90 -23.78 38.33
N GLN A 349 6.97 -22.81 39.26
CA GLN A 349 5.97 -21.75 39.46
C GLN A 349 6.39 -20.42 38.82
N LEU A 350 7.63 -20.33 38.33
CA LEU A 350 8.19 -19.11 37.77
C LEU A 350 7.57 -18.83 36.40
N GLN A 351 6.79 -17.75 36.33
CA GLN A 351 6.13 -17.30 35.10
C GLN A 351 7.01 -16.35 34.28
N ASN A 352 7.86 -15.59 34.96
CA ASN A 352 8.43 -14.36 34.44
C ASN A 352 9.93 -14.28 34.72
N LEU A 353 10.76 -14.54 33.71
CA LEU A 353 12.21 -14.66 33.86
C LEU A 353 12.98 -13.65 33.01
N LYS A 354 13.87 -12.89 33.67
CA LYS A 354 14.94 -12.16 32.99
C LYS A 354 16.26 -12.81 33.31
N ILE A 355 17.04 -13.11 32.29
CA ILE A 355 18.37 -13.70 32.45
C ILE A 355 19.43 -12.68 32.06
N THR A 356 20.50 -12.61 32.84
CA THR A 356 21.73 -11.87 32.51
C THR A 356 22.93 -12.81 32.64
N GLY A 357 24.05 -12.50 31.99
CA GLY A 357 25.25 -13.34 32.03
C GLY A 357 25.34 -14.33 30.86
N GLU A 358 25.91 -15.51 31.09
CA GLU A 358 26.13 -16.52 30.05
C GLU A 358 25.19 -17.72 30.21
N ILE A 359 24.48 -18.13 29.15
CA ILE A 359 23.70 -19.39 29.10
C ILE A 359 24.08 -20.22 27.89
N ASN A 360 23.67 -21.48 27.85
CA ASN A 360 23.86 -22.37 26.70
C ASN A 360 22.63 -23.25 26.43
N ALA A 361 22.78 -24.23 25.53
CA ALA A 361 21.68 -25.12 25.15
C ALA A 361 21.06 -25.92 26.31
N ILE A 362 21.84 -26.24 27.34
CA ILE A 362 21.33 -26.96 28.53
C ILE A 362 20.29 -26.09 29.24
N ASP A 363 20.55 -24.79 29.39
CA ASP A 363 19.64 -23.85 30.05
C ASP A 363 18.34 -23.66 29.25
N PHE A 364 18.42 -23.56 27.92
CA PHE A 364 17.24 -23.49 27.06
C PHE A 364 16.36 -24.73 27.21
N TYR A 365 16.94 -25.93 27.18
CA TYR A 365 16.18 -27.17 27.34
C TYR A 365 15.59 -27.31 28.74
N PHE A 366 16.27 -26.82 29.77
CA PHE A 366 15.71 -26.72 31.11
C PHE A 366 14.48 -25.79 31.14
N MET A 367 14.57 -24.56 30.57
CA MET A 367 13.44 -23.64 30.48
C MET A 367 12.25 -24.24 29.74
N LYS A 368 12.51 -24.93 28.62
CA LYS A 368 11.46 -25.60 27.84
C LYS A 368 10.78 -26.72 28.62
N ASN A 369 11.56 -27.66 29.15
CA ASN A 369 11.07 -28.94 29.66
C ASN A 369 10.58 -28.89 31.11
N GLU A 370 11.16 -28.03 31.96
CA GLU A 370 10.94 -28.07 33.41
C GLU A 370 10.22 -26.84 33.97
N MET A 371 10.33 -25.67 33.32
CA MET A 371 9.69 -24.43 33.81
C MET A 371 8.25 -24.30 33.33
N ASN A 372 7.35 -25.18 33.79
CA ASN A 372 5.99 -25.35 33.24
C ASN A 372 5.15 -24.06 33.14
N MET A 373 5.33 -23.13 34.08
CA MET A 373 4.57 -21.88 34.13
C MET A 373 5.22 -20.71 33.37
N LEU A 374 6.40 -20.88 32.77
CA LEU A 374 7.14 -19.80 32.12
C LEU A 374 6.34 -19.20 30.95
N GLN A 375 5.92 -17.95 31.14
CA GLN A 375 5.16 -17.13 30.20
C GLN A 375 6.00 -16.05 29.53
N SER A 376 7.00 -15.50 30.21
CA SER A 376 7.76 -14.38 29.68
C SER A 376 9.24 -14.54 29.90
N LEU A 377 10.00 -14.37 28.82
CA LEU A 377 11.43 -14.61 28.81
C LEU A 377 12.18 -13.42 28.20
N ASN A 378 12.97 -12.75 29.03
CA ASN A 378 13.84 -11.67 28.61
C ASN A 378 15.30 -12.14 28.58
N LEU A 379 15.87 -12.23 27.37
CA LEU A 379 17.24 -12.65 27.10
C LEU A 379 18.12 -11.52 26.57
N LYS A 380 17.66 -10.26 26.61
CA LYS A 380 18.33 -9.14 25.94
C LYS A 380 19.83 -9.04 26.24
N GLU A 381 20.17 -9.18 27.52
CA GLU A 381 21.53 -9.02 28.06
C GLU A 381 22.31 -10.34 28.14
N VAL A 382 21.75 -11.43 27.60
CA VAL A 382 22.37 -12.76 27.61
C VAL A 382 23.45 -12.84 26.53
N LYS A 383 24.53 -13.55 26.87
CA LYS A 383 25.49 -14.07 25.90
C LYS A 383 25.32 -15.58 25.81
N ILE A 384 25.17 -16.12 24.60
CA ILE A 384 24.98 -17.57 24.45
C ILE A 384 26.33 -18.21 24.20
N LYS A 385 26.70 -19.17 25.04
CA LYS A 385 27.92 -19.95 24.89
C LYS A 385 27.63 -21.22 24.10
N GLY A 386 28.36 -21.42 23.02
CA GLY A 386 28.26 -22.61 22.20
C GLY A 386 28.68 -23.88 22.96
N ILE A 387 28.04 -25.01 22.65
CA ILE A 387 28.44 -26.36 23.09
C ILE A 387 28.51 -27.24 21.85
N THR A 388 29.68 -27.88 21.60
CA THR A 388 30.02 -28.83 20.50
C THR A 388 29.45 -28.54 19.11
N ASP A 389 28.13 -28.60 18.95
CA ASP A 389 27.35 -28.44 17.72
C ASP A 389 26.76 -27.03 17.53
N TYR A 390 26.85 -26.15 18.55
CA TYR A 390 26.34 -24.78 18.52
C TYR A 390 27.47 -23.75 18.59
N SER A 391 27.39 -22.69 17.80
CA SER A 391 28.32 -21.56 17.93
C SER A 391 27.90 -20.63 19.07
N ASN A 392 28.78 -19.70 19.43
CA ASN A 392 28.41 -18.64 20.37
C ASN A 392 27.35 -17.73 19.76
N ASP A 393 26.47 -17.20 20.61
CA ASP A 393 25.42 -16.25 20.28
C ASP A 393 24.38 -16.79 19.27
N GLU A 394 24.11 -18.10 19.31
CA GLU A 394 23.07 -18.77 18.51
C GLU A 394 21.97 -19.36 19.41
N ILE A 395 20.69 -19.10 19.13
CA ILE A 395 19.60 -19.82 19.81
C ILE A 395 19.63 -21.27 19.30
N PRO A 396 19.78 -22.29 20.18
CA PRO A 396 19.97 -23.67 19.77
C PRO A 396 18.69 -24.29 19.19
N SER A 397 18.85 -25.37 18.41
CA SER A 397 17.70 -26.04 17.80
C SER A 397 16.73 -26.56 18.86
N ASN A 398 15.44 -26.37 18.61
CA ASN A 398 14.34 -26.72 19.50
C ASN A 398 14.43 -26.07 20.91
N ALA A 399 15.10 -24.92 21.05
CA ALA A 399 15.32 -24.23 22.32
C ALA A 399 14.06 -24.14 23.20
N MET A 400 12.96 -23.64 22.63
CA MET A 400 11.67 -23.40 23.28
C MET A 400 10.50 -24.06 22.53
N LYS A 401 10.77 -25.07 21.69
CA LYS A 401 9.74 -25.77 20.88
C LYS A 401 8.52 -26.21 21.72
N GLU A 402 7.33 -25.96 21.19
CA GLU A 402 6.02 -26.27 21.78
C GLU A 402 5.82 -25.67 23.18
N LYS A 403 6.56 -24.60 23.52
CA LYS A 403 6.35 -23.87 24.77
C LYS A 403 5.09 -23.01 24.69
N LYS A 404 3.92 -23.67 24.77
CA LYS A 404 2.59 -23.02 24.65
C LYS A 404 2.27 -22.05 25.78
N THR A 405 3.03 -22.08 26.86
CA THR A 405 2.91 -21.08 27.92
C THR A 405 3.66 -19.80 27.61
N LEU A 406 4.68 -19.81 26.73
CA LEU A 406 5.48 -18.63 26.40
C LEU A 406 4.66 -17.66 25.54
N MET A 407 4.45 -16.47 26.09
CA MET A 407 3.69 -15.37 25.51
C MET A 407 4.59 -14.21 25.09
N HIS A 408 5.64 -13.91 25.86
CA HIS A 408 6.54 -12.78 25.61
C HIS A 408 8.00 -13.25 25.50
N LEU A 409 8.70 -12.72 24.50
CA LEU A 409 10.09 -13.08 24.20
C LEU A 409 10.89 -11.83 23.79
N LEU A 410 11.99 -11.58 24.50
CA LEU A 410 13.00 -10.61 24.09
C LEU A 410 14.31 -11.34 23.78
N LEU A 411 14.74 -11.27 22.53
CA LEU A 411 15.95 -11.95 22.04
C LEU A 411 17.25 -11.22 22.47
N PRO A 412 18.40 -11.91 22.55
CA PRO A 412 19.68 -11.29 22.91
C PRO A 412 20.17 -10.23 21.92
N ASP A 413 20.71 -9.11 22.42
CA ASP A 413 21.22 -8.01 21.58
C ASP A 413 22.41 -8.42 20.70
N LYS A 414 23.17 -9.46 21.09
CA LYS A 414 24.39 -9.92 20.38
C LYS A 414 24.14 -11.13 19.46
N LEU A 415 22.88 -11.51 19.27
CA LEU A 415 22.51 -12.74 18.57
C LEU A 415 23.04 -12.80 17.12
N LYS A 416 23.48 -13.98 16.70
CA LYS A 416 24.03 -14.28 15.36
C LYS A 416 23.16 -15.21 14.54
N ALA A 417 22.46 -16.16 15.16
CA ALA A 417 21.55 -17.04 14.46
C ALA A 417 20.42 -17.54 15.37
N ILE A 418 19.33 -17.96 14.74
CA ILE A 418 18.25 -18.72 15.38
C ILE A 418 18.18 -20.05 14.69
N ASP A 419 18.46 -21.14 15.40
CA ASP A 419 18.57 -22.47 14.79
C ASP A 419 17.20 -23.20 14.71
N ASN A 420 17.21 -24.41 14.15
CA ASN A 420 16.05 -25.13 13.67
C ASN A 420 15.01 -25.39 14.76
N GLY A 421 13.76 -24.99 14.48
CA GLY A 421 12.61 -25.21 15.35
C GLY A 421 12.72 -24.54 16.71
N ALA A 422 13.58 -23.52 16.86
CA ALA A 422 13.84 -22.85 18.14
C ALA A 422 12.56 -22.47 18.91
N PHE A 423 11.54 -21.98 18.21
CA PHE A 423 10.24 -21.57 18.74
C PHE A 423 9.06 -22.24 18.02
N PHE A 424 9.28 -23.35 17.31
CA PHE A 424 8.22 -24.11 16.63
C PHE A 424 7.04 -24.37 17.59
N GLY A 425 5.82 -24.06 17.18
CA GLY A 425 4.60 -24.37 17.94
C GLY A 425 4.41 -23.54 19.21
N CYS A 426 5.17 -22.45 19.40
CA CYS A 426 4.91 -21.47 20.47
C CYS A 426 3.71 -20.60 20.12
N ASN A 427 2.53 -21.22 20.04
CA ASN A 427 1.31 -20.61 19.53
C ASN A 427 0.73 -19.49 20.41
N SER A 428 1.24 -19.30 21.64
CA SER A 428 0.85 -18.22 22.54
C SER A 428 1.78 -17.00 22.46
N LEU A 429 2.87 -17.05 21.69
CA LEU A 429 3.73 -15.88 21.48
C LEU A 429 2.90 -14.77 20.82
N ILE A 430 2.81 -13.61 21.49
CA ILE A 430 2.02 -12.47 21.06
C ILE A 430 2.88 -11.27 20.68
N GLY A 431 2.27 -10.29 20.01
CA GLY A 431 2.90 -9.01 19.72
C GLY A 431 3.82 -9.04 18.49
N SER A 432 4.78 -8.12 18.48
CA SER A 432 5.75 -7.94 17.40
C SER A 432 6.98 -8.81 17.63
N LEU A 433 7.57 -9.33 16.55
CA LEU A 433 8.81 -10.10 16.62
C LEU A 433 9.98 -9.24 16.12
N TYR A 434 10.88 -8.91 17.05
CA TYR A 434 12.11 -8.20 16.76
C TYR A 434 13.28 -9.18 16.64
N ILE A 435 13.78 -9.39 15.43
CA ILE A 435 15.01 -10.16 15.20
C ILE A 435 16.20 -9.19 15.28
N PRO A 436 17.12 -9.34 16.27
CA PRO A 436 18.19 -8.36 16.52
C PRO A 436 19.18 -8.18 15.37
N GLU A 437 19.74 -6.97 15.24
CA GLU A 437 20.86 -6.70 14.33
C GLU A 437 22.07 -7.58 14.66
N GLY A 438 22.68 -8.15 13.62
CA GLY A 438 23.75 -9.13 13.74
C GLY A 438 23.32 -10.57 13.45
N VAL A 439 22.01 -10.87 13.46
CA VAL A 439 21.50 -12.17 13.02
C VAL A 439 21.70 -12.32 11.51
N ASN A 440 22.31 -13.43 11.11
CA ASN A 440 22.62 -13.76 9.71
C ASN A 440 21.71 -14.86 9.14
N THR A 441 21.18 -15.75 9.98
CA THR A 441 20.32 -16.86 9.54
C THR A 441 19.17 -17.14 10.51
N ILE A 442 18.01 -17.47 9.95
CA ILE A 442 16.85 -18.02 10.66
C ILE A 442 16.61 -19.44 10.15
N GLY A 443 16.73 -20.42 11.04
CA GLY A 443 16.73 -21.86 10.76
C GLY A 443 15.37 -22.44 10.35
N PHE A 444 15.40 -23.71 9.97
CA PHE A 444 14.24 -24.48 9.54
C PHE A 444 13.15 -24.45 10.61
N ASP A 445 11.91 -24.13 10.24
CA ASP A 445 10.74 -24.15 11.12
C ASP A 445 10.87 -23.27 12.40
N ALA A 446 11.80 -22.31 12.43
CA ALA A 446 12.20 -21.59 13.64
C ALA A 446 11.03 -20.98 14.44
N PHE A 447 10.02 -20.40 13.77
CA PHE A 447 8.82 -19.80 14.35
C PHE A 447 7.53 -20.41 13.78
N ARG A 448 7.61 -21.57 13.12
CA ARG A 448 6.42 -22.20 12.53
C ARG A 448 5.32 -22.39 13.56
N GLY A 449 4.09 -22.03 13.19
CA GLY A 449 2.90 -22.19 14.03
C GLY A 449 2.81 -21.22 15.20
N CYS A 450 3.59 -20.13 15.23
CA CYS A 450 3.43 -19.03 16.17
C CYS A 450 2.24 -18.14 15.78
N ILE A 451 1.04 -18.73 15.73
CA ILE A 451 -0.18 -18.12 15.17
C ILE A 451 -0.64 -16.84 15.88
N SER A 452 -0.21 -16.60 17.12
CA SER A 452 -0.60 -15.40 17.89
C SER A 452 0.33 -14.20 17.69
N LEU A 453 1.41 -14.35 16.92
CA LEU A 453 2.28 -13.26 16.50
C LEU A 453 1.53 -12.39 15.48
N THR A 454 0.74 -11.45 16.00
CA THR A 454 -0.15 -10.57 15.24
C THR A 454 0.42 -9.17 15.03
N GLY A 455 1.56 -8.86 15.65
CA GLY A 455 2.27 -7.59 15.48
C GLY A 455 3.12 -7.52 14.22
N SER A 456 4.14 -6.67 14.24
CA SER A 456 5.06 -6.48 13.12
C SER A 456 6.25 -7.44 13.18
N LEU A 457 6.75 -7.83 12.02
CA LEU A 457 7.99 -8.59 11.88
C LEU A 457 9.14 -7.63 11.52
N TYR A 458 10.16 -7.55 12.36
CA TYR A 458 11.35 -6.75 12.11
C TYR A 458 12.54 -7.67 11.80
N LEU A 459 12.99 -7.66 10.54
CA LEU A 459 14.15 -8.41 10.06
C LEU A 459 15.38 -7.50 10.00
N PRO A 460 16.56 -7.96 10.46
CA PRO A 460 17.74 -7.12 10.52
C PRO A 460 18.41 -6.97 9.16
N SER A 461 19.17 -5.88 9.00
CA SER A 461 19.92 -5.58 7.78
C SER A 461 21.01 -6.62 7.45
N THR A 462 21.47 -7.36 8.45
CA THR A 462 22.51 -8.40 8.35
C THR A 462 22.00 -9.77 7.90
N LEU A 463 20.68 -9.96 7.77
CA LEU A 463 20.09 -11.26 7.49
C LEU A 463 20.43 -11.73 6.06
N GLU A 464 21.02 -12.92 5.95
CA GLU A 464 21.41 -13.52 4.67
C GLU A 464 20.50 -14.67 4.24
N ALA A 465 19.91 -15.43 5.18
CA ALA A 465 19.06 -16.58 4.86
C ALA A 465 17.88 -16.77 5.83
N ILE A 466 16.73 -17.09 5.26
CA ILE A 466 15.53 -17.59 5.95
C ILE A 466 15.29 -19.01 5.41
N TYR A 467 15.43 -20.03 6.25
CA TYR A 467 15.28 -21.44 5.84
C TYR A 467 13.82 -21.92 5.86
N ASP A 468 13.61 -23.16 5.42
CA ASP A 468 12.27 -23.69 5.13
C ASP A 468 11.35 -23.62 6.35
N GLY A 469 10.11 -23.17 6.13
CA GLY A 469 9.07 -23.11 7.14
C GLY A 469 9.31 -22.11 8.27
N ALA A 470 10.35 -21.27 8.21
CA ALA A 470 10.76 -20.40 9.32
C ALA A 470 9.62 -19.61 9.98
N PHE A 471 8.66 -19.08 9.20
CA PHE A 471 7.50 -18.33 9.69
C PHE A 471 6.16 -18.94 9.26
N LEU A 472 6.13 -20.22 8.86
CA LEU A 472 4.92 -20.88 8.37
C LEU A 472 3.77 -20.75 9.38
N GLY A 473 2.65 -20.16 8.95
CA GLY A 473 1.44 -19.95 9.74
C GLY A 473 1.57 -18.89 10.84
N CYS A 474 2.53 -17.96 10.74
CA CYS A 474 2.54 -16.78 11.61
C CYS A 474 1.52 -15.75 11.13
N SER A 475 0.86 -15.05 12.05
CA SER A 475 -0.25 -14.12 11.71
C SER A 475 0.15 -12.65 11.68
N PHE A 476 1.41 -12.35 11.31
CA PHE A 476 1.95 -10.99 11.35
C PHE A 476 1.09 -10.00 10.56
N THR A 477 0.80 -8.83 11.14
CA THR A 477 0.00 -7.79 10.50
C THR A 477 0.86 -6.57 10.19
N CYS A 478 1.73 -6.68 9.19
CA CYS A 478 2.61 -5.59 8.75
C CYS A 478 2.89 -5.64 7.25
N GLU A 479 3.43 -4.54 6.72
CA GLU A 479 4.08 -4.56 5.42
C GLU A 479 5.33 -5.44 5.48
N LEU A 480 5.48 -6.39 4.56
CA LEU A 480 6.64 -7.27 4.56
C LEU A 480 7.87 -6.56 3.98
N SER A 481 8.81 -6.18 4.84
CA SER A 481 10.10 -5.62 4.42
C SER A 481 11.20 -6.67 4.45
N LEU A 482 11.70 -7.06 3.27
CA LEU A 482 12.83 -7.98 3.12
C LEU A 482 14.17 -7.20 3.05
N PRO A 483 15.21 -7.60 3.78
CA PRO A 483 16.49 -6.91 3.73
C PRO A 483 17.19 -7.10 2.37
N SER A 484 17.80 -6.03 1.86
CA SER A 484 18.40 -5.98 0.50
C SER A 484 19.55 -6.97 0.26
N HIS A 485 20.18 -7.48 1.33
CA HIS A 485 21.28 -8.43 1.26
C HIS A 485 20.85 -9.91 1.39
N LEU A 486 19.56 -10.18 1.57
CA LEU A 486 19.03 -11.53 1.71
C LEU A 486 19.25 -12.34 0.41
N LYS A 487 19.81 -13.55 0.56
CA LYS A 487 20.22 -14.42 -0.55
C LYS A 487 19.34 -15.67 -0.68
N HIS A 488 18.64 -16.05 0.38
CA HIS A 488 17.92 -17.31 0.46
C HIS A 488 16.58 -17.16 1.21
N ILE A 489 15.50 -17.54 0.55
CA ILE A 489 14.16 -17.71 1.13
C ILE A 489 13.73 -19.16 0.90
N GLY A 490 13.63 -19.91 1.98
CA GLY A 490 13.37 -21.34 2.00
C GLY A 490 11.95 -21.73 1.59
N ASN A 491 11.73 -23.03 1.45
CA ASN A 491 10.41 -23.58 1.11
C ASN A 491 9.40 -23.27 2.22
N TRP A 492 8.20 -22.83 1.87
CA TRP A 492 7.09 -22.51 2.78
C TRP A 492 7.43 -21.49 3.88
N SER A 493 8.47 -20.67 3.71
CA SER A 493 8.99 -19.79 4.77
C SER A 493 7.95 -18.81 5.31
N PHE A 494 7.08 -18.25 4.45
CA PHE A 494 5.98 -17.34 4.80
C PHE A 494 4.61 -17.93 4.43
N ASN A 495 4.52 -19.25 4.25
CA ASN A 495 3.25 -19.90 3.91
C ASN A 495 2.19 -19.62 4.99
N SER A 496 0.97 -19.27 4.56
CA SER A 496 -0.17 -18.91 5.40
C SER A 496 0.09 -17.74 6.35
N CYS A 497 0.90 -16.77 5.89
CA CYS A 497 1.06 -15.46 6.54
C CYS A 497 0.08 -14.43 5.94
N ASP A 498 -1.21 -14.76 5.95
CA ASP A 498 -2.27 -14.09 5.20
C ASP A 498 -2.42 -12.59 5.48
N ASN A 499 -1.95 -12.12 6.64
CA ASN A 499 -2.05 -10.73 7.09
C ASN A 499 -0.85 -9.84 6.72
N LEU A 500 0.20 -10.42 6.11
CA LEU A 500 1.29 -9.64 5.51
C LEU A 500 0.74 -8.87 4.31
N TYR A 501 0.90 -7.55 4.31
CA TYR A 501 0.31 -6.68 3.30
C TYR A 501 1.35 -5.84 2.54
N GLY A 502 0.88 -5.08 1.56
CA GLY A 502 1.72 -4.17 0.77
C GLY A 502 2.45 -4.87 -0.38
N ALA A 503 3.32 -4.12 -1.05
CA ALA A 503 4.05 -4.60 -2.21
C ALA A 503 5.23 -5.50 -1.80
N LEU A 504 5.34 -6.67 -2.44
CA LEU A 504 6.47 -7.58 -2.21
C LEU A 504 7.68 -7.19 -3.07
N TYR A 505 8.71 -6.66 -2.43
CA TYR A 505 10.00 -6.38 -3.07
C TYR A 505 10.98 -7.53 -2.82
N LEU A 506 11.22 -8.35 -3.83
CA LEU A 506 12.24 -9.40 -3.79
C LEU A 506 13.64 -8.79 -3.94
N PRO A 507 14.61 -9.13 -3.07
CA PRO A 507 15.97 -8.57 -3.14
C PRO A 507 16.71 -8.96 -4.43
N ASP A 508 17.47 -8.01 -5.01
CA ASP A 508 18.22 -8.23 -6.26
C ASP A 508 19.29 -9.33 -6.17
N LYS A 509 19.78 -9.62 -4.96
CA LYS A 509 20.81 -10.64 -4.68
C LYS A 509 20.21 -12.00 -4.29
N LEU A 510 18.89 -12.15 -4.34
CA LEU A 510 18.21 -13.38 -3.96
C LEU A 510 18.56 -14.51 -4.93
N SER A 511 19.31 -15.50 -4.45
CA SER A 511 19.80 -16.63 -5.26
C SER A 511 18.92 -17.88 -5.17
N TYR A 512 18.04 -17.94 -4.16
CA TYR A 512 17.15 -19.06 -3.94
C TYR A 512 15.81 -18.58 -3.41
N LEU A 513 14.74 -19.03 -4.07
CA LEU A 513 13.36 -18.83 -3.68
C LEU A 513 12.66 -20.20 -3.66
N GLY A 514 12.17 -20.58 -2.49
CA GLY A 514 11.65 -21.92 -2.21
C GLY A 514 10.22 -22.18 -2.70
N GLU A 515 9.88 -23.47 -2.77
CA GLU A 515 8.53 -23.96 -3.04
C GLU A 515 7.55 -23.41 -1.99
N GLY A 516 6.41 -22.88 -2.42
CA GLY A 516 5.36 -22.37 -1.52
C GLY A 516 5.81 -21.24 -0.59
N ALA A 517 6.93 -20.55 -0.85
CA ALA A 517 7.52 -19.57 0.06
C ALA A 517 6.51 -18.51 0.53
N PHE A 518 5.60 -18.06 -0.35
CA PHE A 518 4.54 -17.09 -0.07
C PHE A 518 3.13 -17.65 -0.30
N TYR A 519 2.96 -18.96 -0.24
CA TYR A 519 1.65 -19.60 -0.44
C TYR A 519 0.61 -19.04 0.53
N HIS A 520 -0.58 -18.67 0.05
CA HIS A 520 -1.66 -18.03 0.82
C HIS A 520 -1.32 -16.69 1.49
N CYS A 521 -0.33 -15.92 1.00
CA CYS A 521 -0.13 -14.54 1.43
C CYS A 521 -1.15 -13.58 0.78
N ASN A 522 -2.43 -13.76 1.11
CA ASN A 522 -3.58 -13.16 0.42
C ASN A 522 -3.63 -11.62 0.50
N SER A 523 -3.01 -10.99 1.51
CA SER A 523 -3.04 -9.53 1.69
C SER A 523 -1.88 -8.78 1.00
N LEU A 524 -0.91 -9.50 0.42
CA LEU A 524 0.11 -8.88 -0.44
C LEU A 524 -0.57 -8.24 -1.66
N SER A 525 -0.08 -7.11 -2.12
CA SER A 525 -0.68 -6.34 -3.22
C SER A 525 0.38 -5.75 -4.15
N GLY A 526 -0.04 -5.02 -5.18
CA GLY A 526 0.86 -4.35 -6.12
C GLY A 526 1.46 -5.27 -7.19
N SER A 527 2.52 -4.79 -7.83
CA SER A 527 3.23 -5.52 -8.89
C SER A 527 4.31 -6.44 -8.31
N LEU A 528 4.62 -7.52 -9.02
CA LEU A 528 5.69 -8.46 -8.67
C LEU A 528 6.74 -8.49 -9.78
N SER A 529 8.00 -8.33 -9.40
CA SER A 529 9.16 -8.51 -10.30
C SER A 529 10.03 -9.64 -9.79
N ILE A 530 10.32 -10.62 -10.66
CA ILE A 530 11.23 -11.71 -10.34
C ILE A 530 12.68 -11.25 -10.55
N PRO A 531 13.57 -11.38 -9.53
CA PRO A 531 14.98 -11.01 -9.67
C PRO A 531 15.70 -11.83 -10.74
N PRO A 532 16.63 -11.24 -11.53
CA PRO A 532 17.34 -11.93 -12.62
C PRO A 532 18.12 -13.20 -12.23
N THR A 533 18.42 -13.35 -10.95
CA THR A 533 19.13 -14.49 -10.35
C THR A 533 18.24 -15.73 -10.18
N ILE A 534 16.91 -15.59 -10.27
CA ILE A 534 15.96 -16.69 -10.11
C ILE A 534 15.54 -17.22 -11.49
N THR A 535 16.10 -18.35 -11.90
CA THR A 535 15.84 -18.96 -13.22
C THR A 535 14.70 -20.00 -13.21
N THR A 536 14.24 -20.40 -12.01
CA THR A 536 13.15 -21.36 -11.81
C THR A 536 12.17 -20.78 -10.79
N ILE A 537 10.89 -20.71 -11.16
CA ILE A 537 9.81 -20.40 -10.20
C ILE A 537 9.22 -21.71 -9.72
N LYS A 538 9.38 -21.99 -8.43
CA LYS A 538 9.04 -23.28 -7.84
C LYS A 538 7.53 -23.44 -7.60
N ASN A 539 7.14 -24.69 -7.36
CA ASN A 539 5.76 -25.07 -7.09
C ASN A 539 5.11 -24.14 -6.05
N SER A 540 3.91 -23.64 -6.37
CA SER A 540 3.05 -22.84 -5.49
C SER A 540 3.69 -21.60 -4.85
N THR A 541 4.85 -21.13 -5.32
CA THR A 541 5.67 -20.09 -4.66
C THR A 541 4.84 -18.86 -4.28
N PHE A 542 3.96 -18.42 -5.17
CA PHE A 542 3.10 -17.25 -5.00
C PHE A 542 1.61 -17.59 -5.06
N SER A 543 1.21 -18.86 -5.03
CA SER A 543 -0.20 -19.20 -5.22
C SER A 543 -1.08 -18.62 -4.11
N ASN A 544 -2.25 -18.09 -4.50
CA ASN A 544 -3.16 -17.36 -3.64
C ASN A 544 -2.49 -16.16 -2.94
N CYS A 545 -1.76 -15.35 -3.70
CA CYS A 545 -1.32 -14.02 -3.25
C CYS A 545 -2.24 -12.93 -3.81
N GLY A 546 -2.48 -11.87 -3.06
CA GLY A 546 -3.41 -10.78 -3.43
C GLY A 546 -2.88 -9.77 -4.45
N PHE A 547 -1.84 -10.11 -5.23
CA PHE A 547 -1.24 -9.20 -6.19
C PHE A 547 -2.29 -8.66 -7.17
N ASP A 548 -2.31 -7.34 -7.35
CA ASP A 548 -3.28 -6.61 -8.19
C ASP A 548 -2.61 -5.64 -9.18
N GLY A 549 -1.28 -5.72 -9.32
CA GLY A 549 -0.47 -5.00 -10.29
C GLY A 549 -0.01 -5.89 -11.45
N THR A 550 1.14 -5.55 -12.05
CA THR A 550 1.72 -6.31 -13.18
C THR A 550 2.71 -7.37 -12.71
N LEU A 551 2.89 -8.43 -13.52
CA LEU A 551 3.91 -9.45 -13.30
C LEU A 551 5.07 -9.26 -14.29
N THR A 552 6.29 -9.10 -13.78
CA THR A 552 7.52 -9.00 -14.59
C THR A 552 8.36 -10.27 -14.48
N LEU A 553 8.45 -11.00 -15.60
CA LEU A 553 9.28 -12.19 -15.77
C LEU A 553 10.46 -11.88 -16.71
N HIS A 554 11.70 -12.14 -16.28
CA HIS A 554 12.88 -11.94 -17.13
C HIS A 554 13.14 -13.16 -18.03
N ASN A 555 13.83 -12.95 -19.15
CA ASN A 555 14.12 -14.01 -20.13
C ASN A 555 15.10 -15.10 -19.64
N GLY A 556 15.65 -14.97 -18.44
CA GLY A 556 16.51 -16.00 -17.84
C GLY A 556 15.72 -17.14 -17.16
N ILE A 557 14.40 -17.00 -17.03
CA ILE A 557 13.53 -18.03 -16.46
C ILE A 557 13.31 -19.13 -17.49
N THR A 558 13.64 -20.36 -17.15
CA THR A 558 13.51 -21.53 -18.03
C THR A 558 12.41 -22.51 -17.60
N VAL A 559 12.00 -22.45 -16.34
CA VAL A 559 11.03 -23.36 -15.72
C VAL A 559 10.07 -22.58 -14.82
N ILE A 560 8.76 -22.81 -14.99
CA ILE A 560 7.71 -22.38 -14.08
C ILE A 560 6.91 -23.63 -13.67
N GLU A 561 7.04 -24.01 -12.41
CA GLU A 561 6.50 -25.25 -11.85
C GLU A 561 5.02 -25.14 -11.46
N ASP A 562 4.44 -26.27 -11.03
CA ASP A 562 3.03 -26.44 -10.67
C ASP A 562 2.49 -25.29 -9.80
N ASN A 563 1.33 -24.73 -10.16
CA ASN A 563 0.60 -23.69 -9.41
C ASN A 563 1.40 -22.42 -9.07
N ALA A 564 2.58 -22.16 -9.65
CA ALA A 564 3.50 -21.10 -9.21
C ALA A 564 2.83 -19.74 -8.90
N PHE A 565 1.89 -19.32 -9.74
CA PHE A 565 1.12 -18.08 -9.61
C PHE A 565 -0.40 -18.31 -9.52
N SER A 566 -0.86 -19.54 -9.32
CA SER A 566 -2.29 -19.88 -9.34
C SER A 566 -3.09 -18.99 -8.37
N TYR A 567 -4.18 -18.40 -8.85
CA TYR A 567 -5.06 -17.46 -8.16
C TYR A 567 -4.37 -16.18 -7.66
N CYS A 568 -3.39 -15.65 -8.41
CA CYS A 568 -2.87 -14.28 -8.21
C CYS A 568 -3.62 -13.28 -9.10
N HIS A 569 -4.19 -12.21 -8.56
CA HIS A 569 -5.08 -11.31 -9.33
C HIS A 569 -4.37 -10.24 -10.18
N PHE A 570 -3.30 -10.61 -10.88
CA PHE A 570 -2.52 -9.69 -11.71
C PHE A 570 -3.36 -8.96 -12.76
N LYS A 571 -2.86 -7.81 -13.22
CA LYS A 571 -3.43 -6.96 -14.27
C LYS A 571 -2.48 -6.84 -15.46
N GLY A 572 -3.05 -6.60 -16.63
CA GLY A 572 -2.30 -6.40 -17.88
C GLY A 572 -1.95 -7.71 -18.60
N GLU A 573 -1.08 -7.59 -19.59
CA GLU A 573 -0.62 -8.71 -20.42
C GLU A 573 0.34 -9.64 -19.66
N LEU A 574 0.21 -10.96 -19.89
CA LEU A 574 1.19 -11.94 -19.45
C LEU A 574 2.31 -12.06 -20.48
N ILE A 575 3.51 -11.61 -20.11
CA ILE A 575 4.72 -11.76 -20.93
C ILE A 575 5.52 -12.98 -20.44
N LEU A 576 5.47 -14.06 -21.21
CA LEU A 576 6.24 -15.27 -20.90
C LEU A 576 7.71 -15.12 -21.34
N PRO A 577 8.67 -15.66 -20.56
CA PRO A 577 10.09 -15.70 -20.91
C PRO A 577 10.34 -16.40 -22.25
N LYS A 578 11.19 -15.83 -23.12
CA LYS A 578 11.51 -16.42 -24.43
C LYS A 578 12.21 -17.78 -24.35
N GLU A 579 12.97 -17.99 -23.28
CA GLU A 579 13.72 -19.23 -23.02
C GLU A 579 12.93 -20.24 -22.16
N LEU A 580 11.64 -19.98 -21.91
CA LEU A 580 10.79 -20.89 -21.14
C LEU A 580 10.63 -22.23 -21.90
N ILE A 581 11.04 -23.32 -21.25
CA ILE A 581 10.97 -24.68 -21.80
C ILE A 581 9.81 -25.44 -21.15
N PHE A 582 9.67 -25.30 -19.83
CA PHE A 582 8.68 -26.03 -19.05
C PHE A 582 7.69 -25.06 -18.39
N LEU A 583 6.41 -25.27 -18.68
CA LEU A 583 5.27 -24.64 -18.02
C LEU A 583 4.38 -25.74 -17.46
N GLU A 584 4.37 -25.89 -16.14
CA GLU A 584 3.66 -26.99 -15.47
C GLU A 584 2.19 -26.66 -15.13
N ARG A 585 1.54 -27.54 -14.38
CA ARG A 585 0.07 -27.55 -14.24
C ARG A 585 -0.40 -26.34 -13.42
N ASN A 586 -1.49 -25.72 -13.85
CA ASN A 586 -2.12 -24.57 -13.20
C ASN A 586 -1.20 -23.37 -12.94
N ALA A 587 -0.02 -23.28 -13.57
CA ALA A 587 0.99 -22.27 -13.26
C ALA A 587 0.44 -20.83 -13.23
N PHE A 588 -0.48 -20.50 -14.14
CA PHE A 588 -1.17 -19.20 -14.24
C PHE A 588 -2.68 -19.33 -14.16
N SER A 589 -3.22 -20.36 -13.50
CA SER A 589 -4.66 -20.51 -13.34
C SER A 589 -5.24 -19.34 -12.53
N GLY A 590 -6.37 -18.77 -12.96
CA GLY A 590 -7.11 -17.74 -12.22
C GLY A 590 -6.38 -16.41 -12.04
N CYS A 591 -5.45 -16.05 -12.94
CA CYS A 591 -4.56 -14.90 -12.75
C CYS A 591 -5.05 -13.53 -13.24
N ASN A 592 -6.26 -13.46 -13.81
CA ASN A 592 -6.90 -12.24 -14.33
C ASN A 592 -6.11 -11.45 -15.40
N PHE A 593 -5.16 -12.11 -16.09
CA PHE A 593 -4.41 -11.51 -17.20
C PHE A 593 -5.33 -11.15 -18.38
N SER A 594 -4.96 -10.08 -19.10
CA SER A 594 -5.70 -9.56 -20.26
C SER A 594 -4.83 -9.49 -21.52
N GLY A 595 -5.46 -9.26 -22.69
CA GLY A 595 -4.75 -9.10 -23.95
C GLY A 595 -4.41 -10.42 -24.65
N GLU A 596 -3.60 -10.34 -25.70
CA GLU A 596 -3.23 -11.49 -26.53
C GLU A 596 -2.12 -12.31 -25.85
N LEU A 597 -2.39 -13.58 -25.56
CA LEU A 597 -1.41 -14.49 -24.97
C LEU A 597 -0.45 -15.02 -26.03
N LYS A 598 0.84 -14.66 -25.91
CA LYS A 598 1.90 -15.16 -26.79
C LYS A 598 2.69 -16.27 -26.11
N LEU A 599 2.63 -17.47 -26.69
CA LEU A 599 3.32 -18.65 -26.18
C LEU A 599 4.77 -18.75 -26.70
N PRO A 600 5.76 -19.05 -25.84
CA PRO A 600 7.15 -19.28 -26.25
C PRO A 600 7.29 -20.43 -27.27
N GLN A 601 8.10 -20.23 -28.31
CA GLN A 601 8.26 -21.19 -29.42
C GLN A 601 8.92 -22.52 -29.03
N LYS A 602 9.53 -22.59 -27.85
CA LYS A 602 10.20 -23.79 -27.30
C LYS A 602 9.26 -24.69 -26.51
N LEU A 603 8.00 -24.30 -26.27
CA LEU A 603 7.05 -25.12 -25.52
C LEU A 603 6.63 -26.36 -26.32
N GLU A 604 6.99 -27.54 -25.82
CA GLU A 604 6.59 -28.84 -26.38
C GLU A 604 5.23 -29.31 -25.85
N ILE A 605 4.89 -28.96 -24.61
CA ILE A 605 3.67 -29.38 -23.93
C ILE A 605 3.07 -28.16 -23.21
N ILE A 606 1.76 -27.96 -23.37
CA ILE A 606 0.98 -27.03 -22.53
C ILE A 606 0.27 -27.87 -21.48
N SER A 607 0.68 -27.76 -20.22
CA SER A 607 0.21 -28.63 -19.14
C SER A 607 -1.25 -28.40 -18.72
N ASP A 608 -1.79 -29.35 -17.95
CA ASP A 608 -3.15 -29.29 -17.44
C ASP A 608 -3.43 -27.97 -16.68
N GLY A 609 -4.53 -27.31 -17.02
CA GLY A 609 -5.00 -26.08 -16.37
C GLY A 609 -4.04 -24.88 -16.41
N ALA A 610 -2.94 -24.92 -17.17
CA ALA A 610 -1.85 -23.93 -17.11
C ALA A 610 -2.32 -22.48 -17.17
N PHE A 611 -3.37 -22.19 -17.95
CA PHE A 611 -3.97 -20.87 -18.14
C PHE A 611 -5.47 -20.82 -17.84
N ALA A 612 -6.01 -21.83 -17.12
CA ALA A 612 -7.43 -21.88 -16.82
C ALA A 612 -7.93 -20.63 -16.09
N TYR A 613 -9.19 -20.27 -16.27
CA TYR A 613 -9.87 -19.15 -15.58
C TYR A 613 -9.28 -17.76 -15.83
N ASN A 614 -8.52 -17.56 -16.92
CA ASN A 614 -8.11 -16.23 -17.38
C ASN A 614 -9.13 -15.68 -18.38
N GLN A 615 -10.22 -15.13 -17.87
CA GLN A 615 -11.38 -14.71 -18.67
C GLN A 615 -11.11 -13.57 -19.65
N ARG A 616 -10.02 -12.80 -19.45
CA ARG A 616 -9.72 -11.57 -20.20
C ARG A 616 -8.66 -11.76 -21.29
N PHE A 617 -8.11 -12.98 -21.46
CA PHE A 617 -7.32 -13.27 -22.66
C PHE A 617 -8.20 -13.12 -23.90
N ASN A 618 -7.74 -12.35 -24.89
CA ASN A 618 -8.48 -12.05 -26.11
C ASN A 618 -7.64 -12.27 -27.37
N GLY A 619 -8.27 -12.11 -28.54
CA GLY A 619 -7.62 -12.30 -29.83
C GLY A 619 -7.39 -13.77 -30.21
N ILE A 620 -6.42 -13.99 -31.10
CA ILE A 620 -6.10 -15.31 -31.65
C ILE A 620 -4.94 -15.93 -30.87
N LEU A 621 -5.16 -17.11 -30.31
CA LEU A 621 -4.11 -17.90 -29.66
C LEU A 621 -3.40 -18.78 -30.69
N GLU A 622 -2.13 -18.47 -30.94
CA GLU A 622 -1.24 -19.29 -31.77
C GLU A 622 -0.52 -20.34 -30.92
N ILE A 623 -0.76 -21.62 -31.20
CA ILE A 623 -0.06 -22.72 -30.53
C ILE A 623 1.33 -22.91 -31.19
N PRO A 624 2.43 -22.97 -30.42
CA PRO A 624 3.79 -23.06 -30.95
C PRO A 624 4.04 -24.26 -31.87
N ASN A 625 4.87 -24.08 -32.90
CA ASN A 625 5.14 -25.09 -33.94
C ASN A 625 5.70 -26.44 -33.44
N ASN A 626 6.23 -26.50 -32.21
CA ASN A 626 6.78 -27.71 -31.60
C ASN A 626 5.84 -28.33 -30.56
N THR A 627 4.67 -27.74 -30.31
CA THR A 627 3.74 -28.26 -29.31
C THR A 627 3.07 -29.53 -29.81
N ILE A 628 3.18 -30.61 -29.05
CA ILE A 628 2.64 -31.94 -29.38
C ILE A 628 1.29 -32.16 -28.71
N SER A 629 1.08 -31.62 -27.51
CA SER A 629 -0.15 -31.82 -26.75
C SER A 629 -0.56 -30.60 -25.93
N ILE A 630 -1.88 -30.46 -25.78
CA ILE A 630 -2.54 -29.51 -24.88
C ILE A 630 -3.24 -30.30 -23.79
N GLY A 631 -2.91 -30.00 -22.53
CA GLY A 631 -3.41 -30.68 -21.35
C GLY A 631 -4.89 -30.44 -21.07
N SER A 632 -5.42 -31.20 -20.12
CA SER A 632 -6.81 -31.09 -19.68
C SER A 632 -7.06 -29.73 -19.03
N GLY A 633 -8.12 -29.04 -19.46
CA GLY A 633 -8.50 -27.72 -18.93
C GLY A 633 -7.50 -26.59 -19.17
N ALA A 634 -6.47 -26.77 -20.02
CA ALA A 634 -5.36 -25.83 -20.17
C ALA A 634 -5.78 -24.36 -20.36
N PHE A 635 -6.87 -24.12 -21.09
CA PHE A 635 -7.47 -22.81 -21.35
C PHE A 635 -8.96 -22.76 -20.94
N ALA A 636 -9.42 -23.64 -20.04
CA ALA A 636 -10.81 -23.66 -19.62
C ALA A 636 -11.23 -22.30 -19.04
N ASN A 637 -12.40 -21.80 -19.41
CA ASN A 637 -12.96 -20.50 -19.01
C ASN A 637 -12.10 -19.29 -19.44
N CYS A 638 -11.29 -19.39 -20.50
CA CYS A 638 -10.73 -18.23 -21.21
C CYS A 638 -11.80 -17.66 -22.16
N SER A 639 -12.86 -17.09 -21.59
CA SER A 639 -14.11 -16.80 -22.29
C SER A 639 -13.99 -15.82 -23.46
N SER A 640 -12.99 -14.92 -23.43
CA SER A 640 -12.79 -13.88 -24.45
C SER A 640 -11.81 -14.23 -25.57
N LEU A 641 -11.29 -15.47 -25.63
CA LEU A 641 -10.46 -15.92 -26.76
C LEU A 641 -11.30 -15.96 -28.04
N GLU A 642 -10.82 -15.32 -29.11
CA GLU A 642 -11.58 -15.14 -30.35
C GLU A 642 -11.24 -16.19 -31.41
N GLY A 643 -10.03 -16.75 -31.38
CA GLY A 643 -9.62 -17.77 -32.34
C GLY A 643 -8.41 -18.60 -31.93
N LEU A 644 -8.24 -19.74 -32.61
CA LEU A 644 -7.15 -20.70 -32.35
C LEU A 644 -6.43 -21.06 -33.65
N ILE A 645 -5.09 -21.11 -33.58
CA ILE A 645 -4.26 -21.66 -34.66
C ILE A 645 -3.47 -22.85 -34.12
N PHE A 646 -3.78 -24.04 -34.64
CA PHE A 646 -3.10 -25.28 -34.30
C PHE A 646 -2.01 -25.61 -35.33
N PRO A 647 -0.76 -25.86 -34.89
CA PRO A 647 0.35 -26.20 -35.77
C PRO A 647 0.20 -27.61 -36.32
N LYS A 648 1.08 -27.97 -37.26
CA LYS A 648 1.13 -29.33 -37.84
C LYS A 648 1.52 -30.42 -36.85
N SER A 649 2.17 -30.04 -35.73
CA SER A 649 2.71 -30.95 -34.73
C SER A 649 1.69 -31.44 -33.71
N ILE A 650 0.51 -30.81 -33.61
CA ILE A 650 -0.42 -31.13 -32.55
C ILE A 650 -1.01 -32.53 -32.78
N GLU A 651 -0.95 -33.38 -31.75
CA GLU A 651 -1.49 -34.73 -31.79
C GLU A 651 -2.70 -34.90 -30.87
N ASN A 652 -2.72 -34.19 -29.73
CA ASN A 652 -3.70 -34.42 -28.66
C ASN A 652 -4.20 -33.11 -28.03
N ILE A 653 -5.52 -33.00 -27.83
CA ILE A 653 -6.17 -31.90 -27.10
C ILE A 653 -7.00 -32.49 -25.95
N GLY A 654 -6.56 -32.23 -24.72
CA GLY A 654 -7.04 -32.83 -23.47
C GLY A 654 -8.50 -32.49 -23.09
N ASN A 655 -8.99 -33.16 -22.05
CA ASN A 655 -10.38 -33.01 -21.61
C ASN A 655 -10.66 -31.55 -21.22
N SER A 656 -11.76 -30.99 -21.69
CA SER A 656 -12.15 -29.60 -21.38
C SER A 656 -11.08 -28.54 -21.68
N ALA A 657 -10.09 -28.81 -22.54
CA ALA A 657 -8.95 -27.93 -22.79
C ALA A 657 -9.36 -26.47 -23.11
N PHE A 658 -10.44 -26.28 -23.87
CA PHE A 658 -11.03 -25.00 -24.24
C PHE A 658 -12.51 -24.91 -23.80
N SER A 659 -12.90 -25.59 -22.73
CA SER A 659 -14.28 -25.53 -22.24
C SER A 659 -14.64 -24.10 -21.83
N ASN A 660 -15.85 -23.64 -22.15
CA ASN A 660 -16.37 -22.29 -21.85
C ASN A 660 -15.55 -21.13 -22.46
N CYS A 661 -14.86 -21.38 -23.57
CA CYS A 661 -14.27 -20.31 -24.39
C CYS A 661 -15.32 -19.78 -25.37
N PHE A 662 -16.30 -19.03 -24.86
CA PHE A 662 -17.54 -18.70 -25.57
C PHE A 662 -17.34 -17.87 -26.85
N ASP A 663 -16.29 -17.04 -26.89
CA ASP A 663 -16.06 -16.10 -28.00
C ASP A 663 -15.24 -16.69 -29.16
N ILE A 664 -14.82 -17.97 -29.08
CA ILE A 664 -14.07 -18.61 -30.17
C ILE A 664 -14.95 -18.68 -31.43
N GLY A 665 -14.56 -17.91 -32.44
CA GLY A 665 -15.22 -17.83 -33.74
C GLY A 665 -14.33 -18.26 -34.91
N SER A 666 -13.11 -18.72 -34.67
CA SER A 666 -12.19 -19.20 -35.69
C SER A 666 -11.28 -20.31 -35.17
N ILE A 667 -11.13 -21.39 -35.93
CA ILE A 667 -10.14 -22.44 -35.68
C ILE A 667 -9.46 -22.79 -37.00
N VAL A 668 -8.14 -22.65 -37.04
CA VAL A 668 -7.30 -23.06 -38.17
C VAL A 668 -6.40 -24.20 -37.71
N CYS A 669 -6.52 -25.36 -38.34
CA CYS A 669 -5.63 -26.49 -38.13
C CYS A 669 -4.69 -26.60 -39.32
N GLN A 670 -3.38 -26.52 -39.10
CA GLN A 670 -2.40 -26.63 -40.19
C GLN A 670 -2.02 -28.08 -40.52
N GLY A 671 -2.33 -29.01 -39.61
CA GLY A 671 -1.97 -30.43 -39.71
C GLY A 671 -2.81 -31.20 -40.74
N PRO A 672 -2.18 -32.09 -41.54
CA PRO A 672 -2.91 -32.91 -42.51
C PRO A 672 -3.73 -34.04 -41.85
N LEU A 673 -3.57 -34.26 -40.55
CA LEU A 673 -4.32 -35.23 -39.76
C LEU A 673 -5.04 -34.50 -38.61
N PRO A 674 -6.29 -34.87 -38.28
CA PRO A 674 -7.01 -34.32 -37.14
C PRO A 674 -6.37 -34.77 -35.82
N PRO A 675 -6.03 -33.85 -34.90
CA PRO A 675 -5.58 -34.25 -33.57
C PRO A 675 -6.70 -34.92 -32.81
N HIS A 676 -6.34 -35.83 -31.91
CA HIS A 676 -7.29 -36.54 -31.06
C HIS A 676 -7.89 -35.57 -30.02
N LEU A 677 -9.21 -35.42 -30.03
CA LEU A 677 -9.96 -34.65 -29.04
C LEU A 677 -10.43 -35.54 -27.90
N PHE A 678 -10.06 -35.18 -26.68
CA PHE A 678 -10.62 -35.79 -25.48
C PHE A 678 -11.98 -35.16 -25.11
N ALA A 679 -12.67 -35.75 -24.12
CA ALA A 679 -14.05 -35.39 -23.82
C ALA A 679 -14.19 -33.89 -23.50
N ASN A 680 -15.24 -33.26 -24.05
CA ASN A 680 -15.61 -31.88 -23.77
C ASN A 680 -14.54 -30.83 -24.10
N ALA A 681 -13.53 -31.16 -24.92
CA ALA A 681 -12.41 -30.26 -25.25
C ALA A 681 -12.85 -28.86 -25.69
N PHE A 682 -13.96 -28.75 -26.41
CA PHE A 682 -14.56 -27.49 -26.87
C PHE A 682 -16.01 -27.31 -26.37
N ASP A 683 -16.33 -27.81 -25.16
CA ASP A 683 -17.64 -27.58 -24.58
C ASP A 683 -17.91 -26.08 -24.37
N GLY A 684 -19.12 -25.62 -24.65
CA GLY A 684 -19.45 -24.18 -24.66
C GLY A 684 -18.99 -23.39 -25.90
N VAL A 685 -18.13 -23.93 -26.78
CA VAL A 685 -17.78 -23.28 -28.06
C VAL A 685 -18.93 -23.46 -29.07
N ALA A 686 -19.30 -22.40 -29.78
CA ALA A 686 -20.40 -22.42 -30.74
C ALA A 686 -20.03 -23.11 -32.06
N LYS A 687 -20.02 -24.45 -32.06
CA LYS A 687 -19.60 -25.33 -33.19
C LYS A 687 -20.38 -25.15 -34.51
N ASP A 688 -21.47 -24.40 -34.47
CA ASP A 688 -22.32 -24.10 -35.63
C ASP A 688 -22.00 -22.74 -36.27
N ASN A 689 -21.27 -21.86 -35.56
CA ASN A 689 -21.15 -20.44 -35.91
C ASN A 689 -20.00 -20.09 -36.86
N PHE A 690 -19.04 -20.99 -37.07
CA PHE A 690 -17.91 -20.75 -37.98
C PHE A 690 -17.45 -22.02 -38.71
N THR A 691 -16.48 -21.87 -39.62
CA THR A 691 -15.85 -22.96 -40.35
C THR A 691 -14.51 -23.29 -39.72
N VAL A 692 -14.26 -24.56 -39.40
CA VAL A 692 -12.91 -25.05 -39.08
C VAL A 692 -12.12 -25.18 -40.39
N GLU A 693 -11.01 -24.47 -40.48
CA GLU A 693 -10.15 -24.49 -41.66
C GLU A 693 -9.03 -25.52 -41.50
N VAL A 694 -8.90 -26.41 -42.48
CA VAL A 694 -7.93 -27.53 -42.46
C VAL A 694 -7.29 -27.69 -43.84
N PRO A 695 -6.12 -28.32 -44.02
CA PRO A 695 -5.54 -28.49 -45.37
C PRO A 695 -6.54 -29.15 -46.32
N GLU A 696 -6.57 -28.74 -47.60
CA GLU A 696 -7.55 -29.24 -48.58
C GLU A 696 -7.60 -30.78 -48.63
N SER A 697 -6.44 -31.42 -48.56
CA SER A 697 -6.32 -32.89 -48.54
C SER A 697 -6.93 -33.55 -47.29
N ALA A 698 -7.12 -32.81 -46.20
CA ALA A 698 -7.53 -33.31 -44.89
C ALA A 698 -9.01 -33.06 -44.55
N VAL A 699 -9.75 -32.33 -45.40
CA VAL A 699 -11.15 -31.96 -45.15
C VAL A 699 -12.02 -33.17 -44.80
N ALA A 700 -11.91 -34.25 -45.59
CA ALA A 700 -12.67 -35.47 -45.37
C ALA A 700 -12.31 -36.17 -44.05
N ASP A 701 -11.03 -36.15 -43.67
CA ASP A 701 -10.55 -36.79 -42.44
C ASP A 701 -11.07 -36.04 -41.22
N TYR A 702 -11.01 -34.71 -41.20
CA TYR A 702 -11.57 -33.90 -40.11
C TYR A 702 -13.10 -34.00 -40.00
N GLN A 703 -13.83 -34.10 -41.12
CA GLN A 703 -15.29 -34.26 -41.12
C GLN A 703 -15.77 -35.58 -40.50
N THR A 704 -14.90 -36.60 -40.45
CA THR A 704 -15.23 -37.92 -39.89
C THR A 704 -14.59 -38.17 -38.53
N ALA A 705 -13.57 -37.39 -38.15
CA ALA A 705 -12.87 -37.55 -36.89
C ALA A 705 -13.77 -37.26 -35.68
N PRO A 706 -13.75 -38.11 -34.63
CA PRO A 706 -14.55 -37.89 -33.41
C PRO A 706 -14.28 -36.52 -32.78
N GLY A 707 -15.34 -35.83 -32.37
CA GLY A 707 -15.29 -34.49 -31.78
C GLY A 707 -15.16 -33.38 -32.83
N TRP A 708 -14.30 -33.55 -33.84
CA TRP A 708 -14.22 -32.61 -34.97
C TRP A 708 -15.48 -32.64 -35.83
N ASN A 709 -16.08 -33.82 -36.02
CA ASN A 709 -17.35 -33.99 -36.72
C ASN A 709 -18.56 -33.30 -36.05
N GLU A 710 -18.41 -32.77 -34.83
CA GLU A 710 -19.42 -31.94 -34.18
C GLU A 710 -19.45 -30.51 -34.73
N PHE A 711 -18.38 -30.05 -35.40
CA PHE A 711 -18.36 -28.77 -36.11
C PHE A 711 -19.09 -28.89 -37.44
N LYS A 712 -20.17 -28.11 -37.62
CA LYS A 712 -21.05 -28.22 -38.80
C LYS A 712 -20.37 -27.83 -40.12
N ARG A 713 -19.28 -27.05 -40.06
CA ARG A 713 -18.55 -26.55 -41.22
C ARG A 713 -17.07 -26.82 -41.06
N ILE A 714 -16.53 -27.66 -41.94
CA ILE A 714 -15.09 -27.93 -42.08
C ILE A 714 -14.74 -27.79 -43.55
N GLY A 715 -13.74 -26.97 -43.86
CA GLY A 715 -13.37 -26.61 -45.22
C GLY A 715 -11.86 -26.48 -45.44
N ALA A 716 -11.46 -26.48 -46.70
CA ALA A 716 -10.06 -26.33 -47.10
C ALA A 716 -9.53 -24.95 -46.70
N HIS A 717 -8.36 -24.93 -46.07
CA HIS A 717 -7.56 -23.75 -45.82
C HIS A 717 -6.86 -23.37 -47.12
N HIS A 718 -7.21 -22.20 -47.64
CA HIS A 718 -6.56 -21.59 -48.78
C HIS A 718 -6.01 -20.24 -48.32
N GLU A 719 -4.82 -19.85 -48.78
CA GLU A 719 -4.33 -18.51 -48.46
C GLU A 719 -5.03 -17.48 -49.35
N LEU A 720 -6.19 -17.00 -48.92
CA LEU A 720 -6.82 -15.80 -49.47
C LEU A 720 -7.30 -14.94 -48.30
N ILE A 721 -6.55 -13.87 -48.01
CA ILE A 721 -6.77 -13.03 -46.84
C ILE A 721 -6.82 -11.57 -47.27
N CYS A 722 -7.94 -10.90 -47.02
CA CYS A 722 -8.05 -9.45 -47.10
C CYS A 722 -7.70 -8.82 -45.74
N ARG A 723 -6.83 -7.80 -45.73
CA ARG A 723 -6.49 -7.04 -44.53
C ARG A 723 -6.65 -5.53 -44.78
N PRO A 724 -7.42 -4.81 -43.95
CA PRO A 724 -8.30 -5.33 -42.91
C PRO A 724 -9.48 -6.12 -43.51
N ALA A 725 -10.07 -7.03 -42.73
CA ALA A 725 -11.28 -7.75 -43.10
C ALA A 725 -12.56 -6.92 -42.89
N ILE A 726 -12.43 -5.77 -42.21
CA ILE A 726 -13.52 -4.84 -41.93
C ILE A 726 -13.05 -3.42 -42.26
N ALA A 727 -13.87 -2.68 -43.01
CA ALA A 727 -13.69 -1.27 -43.30
C ALA A 727 -14.86 -0.48 -42.73
N ASN A 728 -14.61 0.34 -41.71
CA ASN A 728 -15.62 1.16 -41.07
C ASN A 728 -15.51 2.62 -41.56
N ALA A 729 -16.65 3.24 -41.83
CA ALA A 729 -16.77 4.63 -42.27
C ALA A 729 -17.99 5.33 -41.64
N LEU A 730 -17.95 6.66 -41.61
CA LEU A 730 -19.12 7.51 -41.33
C LEU A 730 -19.81 7.91 -42.65
N ASN A 731 -20.86 8.72 -42.59
CA ASN A 731 -21.65 9.14 -43.74
C ASN A 731 -20.87 9.74 -44.91
N THR A 732 -19.70 10.33 -44.67
CA THR A 732 -18.92 11.03 -45.68
C THR A 732 -18.27 10.09 -46.68
N HIS A 733 -18.10 10.56 -47.91
CA HIS A 733 -17.26 9.91 -48.91
C HIS A 733 -15.82 9.77 -48.38
N CYS A 734 -15.25 8.57 -48.42
CA CYS A 734 -13.90 8.30 -47.93
C CYS A 734 -13.23 7.12 -48.67
N THR A 735 -11.92 6.97 -48.45
CA THR A 735 -11.14 5.85 -48.99
C THR A 735 -10.46 5.04 -47.88
N ARG A 736 -10.19 3.75 -48.14
CA ARG A 736 -9.46 2.82 -47.28
C ARG A 736 -8.47 2.01 -48.12
N ASN A 737 -7.34 1.62 -47.53
CA ASN A 737 -6.41 0.70 -48.16
C ASN A 737 -6.69 -0.73 -47.70
N LEU A 738 -6.76 -1.66 -48.65
CA LEU A 738 -6.85 -3.09 -48.39
C LEU A 738 -5.61 -3.79 -48.96
N ILE A 739 -5.10 -4.79 -48.28
CA ILE A 739 -4.09 -5.71 -48.78
C ILE A 739 -4.75 -7.07 -48.94
N LEU A 740 -4.83 -7.55 -50.17
CA LEU A 740 -5.29 -8.89 -50.47
C LEU A 740 -4.08 -9.78 -50.72
N ASN A 741 -3.86 -10.76 -49.85
CA ASN A 741 -2.87 -11.82 -50.05
C ASN A 741 -3.59 -13.06 -50.58
N ALA A 742 -3.22 -13.51 -51.77
CA ALA A 742 -3.75 -14.72 -52.38
C ALA A 742 -2.63 -15.72 -52.73
N GLU A 743 -2.89 -17.02 -52.62
CA GLU A 743 -1.99 -18.08 -53.10
C GLU A 743 -1.94 -18.18 -54.63
N SER A 744 -2.95 -17.65 -55.33
CA SER A 744 -3.07 -17.66 -56.79
C SER A 744 -3.85 -16.44 -57.30
N ASP A 745 -4.29 -16.46 -58.54
CA ASP A 745 -5.08 -15.37 -59.13
C ASP A 745 -6.45 -15.25 -58.42
N TRP A 746 -6.92 -14.02 -58.26
CA TRP A 746 -8.19 -13.71 -57.59
C TRP A 746 -9.04 -12.75 -58.42
N GLU A 747 -10.34 -12.74 -58.16
CA GLU A 747 -11.34 -11.80 -58.72
C GLU A 747 -12.37 -11.37 -57.67
N VAL A 748 -13.02 -10.23 -57.87
CA VAL A 748 -14.15 -9.78 -57.05
C VAL A 748 -15.41 -10.49 -57.54
N GLU A 749 -16.01 -11.32 -56.69
CA GLU A 749 -17.25 -12.03 -56.98
C GLU A 749 -18.48 -11.12 -56.80
N SER A 750 -18.47 -10.26 -55.77
CA SER A 750 -19.53 -9.27 -55.53
C SER A 750 -19.01 -8.08 -54.72
N MET A 751 -19.67 -6.93 -54.86
CA MET A 751 -19.36 -5.69 -54.15
C MET A 751 -20.63 -4.82 -54.08
N PRO A 752 -20.85 -4.03 -53.01
CA PRO A 752 -22.00 -3.13 -52.93
C PRO A 752 -21.92 -1.99 -53.94
N ASP A 753 -23.05 -1.56 -54.50
CA ASP A 753 -23.12 -0.49 -55.52
C ASP A 753 -22.60 0.89 -55.04
N TRP A 754 -22.45 1.07 -53.72
CA TRP A 754 -21.93 2.27 -53.06
C TRP A 754 -20.45 2.13 -52.66
N CYS A 755 -19.77 1.10 -53.14
CA CYS A 755 -18.34 0.88 -52.98
C CYS A 755 -17.67 0.73 -54.36
N SER A 756 -16.42 1.15 -54.47
CA SER A 756 -15.56 0.81 -55.62
C SER A 756 -14.14 0.45 -55.20
N LEU A 757 -13.47 -0.38 -55.99
CA LEU A 757 -12.07 -0.78 -55.79
C LEU A 757 -11.20 -0.28 -56.95
N SER A 758 -9.93 0.03 -56.66
CA SER A 758 -8.94 0.39 -57.69
C SER A 758 -8.74 -0.69 -58.77
N GLN A 759 -9.01 -1.96 -58.43
CA GLN A 759 -9.04 -3.10 -59.36
C GLN A 759 -9.95 -4.22 -58.82
N THR A 760 -10.53 -5.01 -59.72
CA THR A 760 -11.47 -6.09 -59.40
C THR A 760 -10.91 -7.49 -59.66
N ASN A 761 -9.64 -7.60 -60.04
CA ASN A 761 -8.91 -8.86 -60.16
C ASN A 761 -7.42 -8.62 -59.92
N GLY A 762 -6.66 -9.67 -59.63
CA GLY A 762 -5.23 -9.60 -59.40
C GLY A 762 -4.60 -10.96 -59.13
N SER A 763 -3.35 -10.97 -58.65
CA SER A 763 -2.63 -12.18 -58.27
C SER A 763 -1.75 -11.90 -57.05
N LYS A 764 -1.51 -12.93 -56.22
CA LYS A 764 -0.59 -12.85 -55.08
C LYS A 764 -0.99 -11.74 -54.09
N LYS A 765 0.01 -11.00 -53.57
CA LYS A 765 -0.18 -9.85 -52.69
C LYS A 765 -0.46 -8.60 -53.51
N THR A 766 -1.65 -8.03 -53.35
CA THR A 766 -2.09 -6.82 -54.04
C THR A 766 -2.58 -5.77 -53.05
N GLU A 767 -2.20 -4.52 -53.25
CA GLU A 767 -2.79 -3.36 -52.56
C GLU A 767 -3.97 -2.81 -53.36
N LEU A 768 -5.09 -2.56 -52.68
CA LEU A 768 -6.34 -2.07 -53.26
C LEU A 768 -6.79 -0.80 -52.54
N THR A 769 -7.27 0.18 -53.30
CA THR A 769 -7.95 1.35 -52.72
C THR A 769 -9.45 1.10 -52.78
N LEU A 770 -10.07 0.95 -51.62
CA LEU A 770 -11.52 0.94 -51.44
C LEU A 770 -12.03 2.38 -51.34
N THR A 771 -12.98 2.75 -52.19
CA THR A 771 -13.73 4.01 -52.12
C THR A 771 -15.15 3.72 -51.64
N ILE A 772 -15.59 4.44 -50.62
CA ILE A 772 -16.92 4.32 -50.01
C ILE A 772 -17.68 5.62 -50.31
N ASP A 773 -18.83 5.50 -50.99
CA ASP A 773 -19.64 6.66 -51.36
C ASP A 773 -20.35 7.27 -50.15
N GLU A 774 -20.75 8.54 -50.29
CA GLU A 774 -21.51 9.24 -49.25
C GLU A 774 -22.85 8.54 -48.97
N MET A 775 -23.25 8.46 -47.69
CA MET A 775 -24.55 8.00 -47.24
C MET A 775 -25.37 9.20 -46.71
N PRO A 776 -26.61 9.43 -47.19
CA PRO A 776 -27.45 10.50 -46.69
C PRO A 776 -27.66 10.43 -45.16
N LYS A 777 -27.65 11.59 -44.48
CA LYS A 777 -27.93 11.68 -43.04
C LYS A 777 -29.38 11.25 -42.72
N GLY A 778 -29.59 10.60 -41.58
CA GLY A 778 -30.90 10.15 -41.09
C GLY A 778 -31.23 8.68 -41.37
N MET A 779 -30.28 7.89 -41.86
CA MET A 779 -30.40 6.44 -41.99
C MET A 779 -29.95 5.75 -40.69
N THR A 780 -30.84 5.67 -39.70
CA THR A 780 -30.53 5.26 -38.32
C THR A 780 -29.90 3.87 -38.16
N GLU A 781 -30.09 2.94 -39.10
CA GLU A 781 -29.47 1.60 -39.07
C GLU A 781 -28.11 1.55 -39.78
N GLY A 782 -27.68 2.64 -40.41
CA GLY A 782 -26.53 2.68 -41.31
C GLY A 782 -26.73 1.81 -42.55
N ARG A 783 -25.63 1.45 -43.22
CA ARG A 783 -25.61 0.43 -44.26
C ARG A 783 -24.38 -0.46 -44.15
N THR A 784 -24.57 -1.76 -44.37
CA THR A 784 -23.51 -2.76 -44.39
C THR A 784 -23.53 -3.47 -45.74
N GLY A 785 -22.35 -3.77 -46.27
CA GLY A 785 -22.18 -4.55 -47.49
C GLY A 785 -20.89 -5.34 -47.45
N GLU A 786 -20.77 -6.35 -48.31
CA GLU A 786 -19.59 -7.22 -48.36
C GLU A 786 -18.93 -7.12 -49.73
N ILE A 787 -17.62 -6.90 -49.73
CA ILE A 787 -16.78 -7.08 -50.91
C ILE A 787 -16.25 -8.50 -50.85
N VAL A 788 -16.69 -9.36 -51.76
CA VAL A 788 -16.31 -10.77 -51.79
C VAL A 788 -15.22 -10.96 -52.84
N PHE A 789 -14.04 -11.38 -52.39
CA PHE A 789 -12.94 -11.79 -53.25
C PHE A 789 -12.92 -13.31 -53.36
N LYS A 790 -12.59 -13.82 -54.54
CA LYS A 790 -12.59 -15.24 -54.86
C LYS A 790 -11.27 -15.64 -55.50
N LEU A 791 -10.73 -16.79 -55.12
CA LEU A 791 -9.64 -17.43 -55.88
C LEU A 791 -10.18 -17.99 -57.20
N LYS A 792 -9.55 -17.63 -58.32
CA LYS A 792 -9.96 -18.14 -59.65
C LYS A 792 -9.91 -19.67 -59.68
N ASP A 793 -10.89 -20.26 -60.34
CA ASP A 793 -11.04 -21.72 -60.50
C ASP A 793 -11.13 -22.52 -59.19
N LYS A 794 -11.32 -21.85 -58.05
CA LYS A 794 -11.52 -22.45 -56.72
C LYS A 794 -12.82 -21.94 -56.11
N TYR A 795 -13.44 -22.75 -55.24
CA TYR A 795 -14.63 -22.37 -54.48
C TYR A 795 -14.27 -21.71 -53.13
N TYR A 796 -13.20 -20.91 -53.10
CA TYR A 796 -12.73 -20.26 -51.88
C TYR A 796 -12.81 -18.75 -52.01
N THR A 797 -13.39 -18.11 -51.01
CA THR A 797 -13.60 -16.67 -50.95
C THR A 797 -13.11 -16.09 -49.64
N THR A 798 -12.69 -14.84 -49.67
CA THR A 798 -12.51 -14.00 -48.49
C THR A 798 -13.33 -12.74 -48.67
N LYS A 799 -13.63 -12.02 -47.60
CA LYS A 799 -14.44 -10.81 -47.69
C LYS A 799 -13.85 -9.65 -46.90
N CYS A 800 -14.13 -8.45 -47.40
CA CYS A 800 -14.04 -7.23 -46.63
C CYS A 800 -15.46 -6.74 -46.34
N THR A 801 -15.88 -6.78 -45.08
CA THR A 801 -17.15 -6.18 -44.66
C THR A 801 -17.00 -4.67 -44.58
N VAL A 802 -17.82 -3.93 -45.32
CA VAL A 802 -17.85 -2.47 -45.29
C VAL A 802 -19.06 -2.02 -44.49
N ASN A 803 -18.84 -1.30 -43.41
CA ASN A 803 -19.89 -0.69 -42.60
C ASN A 803 -19.82 0.82 -42.74
N GLN A 804 -20.96 1.44 -43.05
CA GLN A 804 -21.11 2.88 -43.02
C GLN A 804 -22.20 3.26 -42.04
N TYR A 805 -21.83 4.06 -41.04
CA TYR A 805 -22.71 4.44 -39.95
C TYR A 805 -23.23 5.87 -40.11
N ASP A 806 -24.46 6.10 -39.66
CA ASP A 806 -25.06 7.43 -39.63
C ASP A 806 -24.62 8.19 -38.39
N TYR A 807 -24.11 9.40 -38.57
CA TYR A 807 -23.65 10.28 -37.51
C TYR A 807 -23.79 11.75 -37.91
N GLN A 808 -23.96 12.60 -36.90
CA GLN A 808 -24.22 14.03 -37.11
C GLN A 808 -23.03 14.78 -37.75
N TYR A 809 -21.81 14.30 -37.55
CA TYR A 809 -20.56 14.86 -38.08
C TYR A 809 -19.89 13.88 -39.06
N GLY A 810 -19.25 14.43 -40.09
CA GLY A 810 -18.47 13.66 -41.06
C GLY A 810 -17.11 13.22 -40.53
N GLU A 811 -16.48 12.26 -41.22
CA GLU A 811 -15.09 11.89 -40.96
C GLU A 811 -14.18 13.11 -41.15
N ASP A 812 -13.26 13.30 -40.22
CA ASP A 812 -12.33 14.43 -40.18
C ASP A 812 -12.98 15.83 -40.06
N GLU A 813 -14.29 15.92 -39.77
CA GLU A 813 -14.99 17.19 -39.52
C GLU A 813 -14.50 17.84 -38.21
N ILE A 814 -14.35 19.17 -38.20
CA ILE A 814 -13.94 19.94 -37.02
C ILE A 814 -15.19 20.42 -36.28
N VAL A 815 -15.22 20.17 -34.98
CA VAL A 815 -16.33 20.54 -34.10
C VAL A 815 -15.85 21.55 -33.07
N THR A 816 -16.56 22.66 -32.91
CA THR A 816 -16.29 23.64 -31.85
C THR A 816 -17.25 23.41 -30.70
N LEU A 817 -16.71 22.99 -29.56
CA LEU A 817 -17.47 22.70 -28.34
C LEU A 817 -17.70 23.95 -27.49
N GLN A 818 -16.73 24.87 -27.48
CA GLN A 818 -16.81 26.12 -26.74
C GLN A 818 -16.07 27.22 -27.49
N LYS A 819 -16.61 28.45 -27.46
CA LYS A 819 -15.90 29.66 -27.89
C LYS A 819 -15.61 30.54 -26.69
N ALA A 820 -14.41 31.10 -26.65
CA ALA A 820 -14.02 32.06 -25.64
C ALA A 820 -14.88 33.33 -25.74
N THR A 821 -15.20 33.90 -24.60
CA THR A 821 -15.90 35.19 -24.48
C THR A 821 -15.03 36.25 -23.78
N GLN A 822 -13.82 35.87 -23.35
CA GLN A 822 -12.84 36.73 -22.71
C GLN A 822 -11.46 36.58 -23.36
N GLY A 823 -10.60 37.59 -23.16
CA GLY A 823 -9.28 37.69 -23.79
C GLY A 823 -9.26 38.58 -25.04
N ASN A 824 -8.24 39.43 -25.13
CA ASN A 824 -8.01 40.37 -26.22
C ASN A 824 -7.49 39.70 -27.50
N ASN A 825 -6.89 38.51 -27.38
CA ASN A 825 -6.31 37.76 -28.51
C ASN A 825 -7.24 36.72 -29.13
N GLY A 826 -8.56 36.78 -28.87
CA GLY A 826 -9.53 35.87 -29.48
C GLY A 826 -9.67 34.51 -28.80
N GLY A 827 -9.14 34.35 -27.59
CA GLY A 827 -9.23 33.14 -26.76
C GLY A 827 -8.06 32.17 -26.91
N ILE A 828 -7.92 31.30 -25.93
CA ILE A 828 -6.84 30.30 -25.82
C ILE A 828 -7.35 28.97 -26.37
N ASN A 829 -6.62 28.32 -27.26
CA ASN A 829 -7.09 27.08 -27.88
C ASN A 829 -6.77 25.85 -27.02
N LEU A 830 -7.80 25.05 -26.73
CA LEU A 830 -7.68 23.67 -26.29
C LEU A 830 -8.22 22.76 -27.40
N VAL A 831 -7.42 21.77 -27.80
CA VAL A 831 -7.76 20.84 -28.87
C VAL A 831 -7.83 19.44 -28.30
N PHE A 832 -9.03 18.88 -28.18
CA PHE A 832 -9.26 17.51 -27.71
C PHE A 832 -9.43 16.58 -28.90
N LEU A 833 -8.52 15.64 -29.08
CA LEU A 833 -8.59 14.61 -30.12
C LEU A 833 -8.67 13.26 -29.44
N GLY A 834 -9.52 12.35 -29.93
CA GLY A 834 -9.42 10.95 -29.54
C GLY A 834 -8.67 10.13 -30.58
N ASP A 835 -8.09 9.01 -30.16
CA ASP A 835 -7.49 8.03 -31.07
C ASP A 835 -7.92 6.61 -30.68
N GLY A 836 -7.95 5.68 -31.64
CA GLY A 836 -8.47 4.33 -31.41
C GLY A 836 -10.00 4.26 -31.33
N TYR A 837 -10.72 5.27 -31.81
CA TYR A 837 -12.18 5.24 -31.98
C TYR A 837 -12.53 4.93 -33.43
N ASN A 838 -13.11 3.76 -33.68
CA ASN A 838 -13.60 3.42 -35.01
C ASN A 838 -14.96 4.09 -35.30
N ALA A 839 -15.42 4.02 -36.55
CA ALA A 839 -16.67 4.68 -36.95
C ALA A 839 -17.90 4.20 -36.15
N LYS A 840 -17.91 2.93 -35.72
CA LYS A 840 -18.98 2.39 -34.86
C LYS A 840 -18.97 3.06 -33.49
N ASN A 841 -17.81 3.17 -32.84
CA ASN A 841 -17.69 3.84 -31.53
C ASN A 841 -18.18 5.30 -31.62
N ILE A 842 -17.87 5.98 -32.73
CA ILE A 842 -18.28 7.36 -32.96
C ILE A 842 -19.80 7.45 -33.18
N ALA A 843 -20.36 6.61 -34.03
CA ALA A 843 -21.80 6.62 -34.34
C ALA A 843 -22.68 6.24 -33.14
N GLU A 844 -22.21 5.34 -32.28
CA GLU A 844 -22.87 5.01 -31.00
C GLU A 844 -22.81 6.17 -29.99
N GLY A 845 -22.10 7.26 -30.31
CA GLY A 845 -21.99 8.45 -29.49
C GLY A 845 -20.89 8.39 -28.42
N ASN A 846 -20.15 7.27 -28.33
CA ASN A 846 -19.13 7.08 -27.30
C ASN A 846 -17.99 8.10 -27.43
N TYR A 847 -17.53 8.39 -28.65
CA TYR A 847 -16.45 9.36 -28.89
C TYR A 847 -16.76 10.75 -28.34
N LEU A 848 -17.82 11.39 -28.85
CA LEU A 848 -18.12 12.78 -28.51
C LEU A 848 -18.46 12.92 -27.04
N LYS A 849 -19.22 11.97 -26.49
CA LYS A 849 -19.52 11.91 -25.06
C LYS A 849 -18.23 11.86 -24.24
N THR A 850 -17.28 10.98 -24.59
CA THR A 850 -16.00 10.90 -23.87
C THR A 850 -15.18 12.19 -24.00
N ILE A 851 -15.13 12.80 -25.19
CA ILE A 851 -14.43 14.07 -25.38
C ILE A 851 -15.06 15.19 -24.53
N GLU A 852 -16.39 15.31 -24.53
CA GLU A 852 -17.11 16.28 -23.70
C GLU A 852 -16.88 16.03 -22.21
N GLU A 853 -16.89 14.78 -21.75
CA GLU A 853 -16.54 14.42 -20.37
C GLU A 853 -15.10 14.82 -20.01
N GLN A 854 -14.14 14.60 -20.90
CA GLN A 854 -12.75 15.02 -20.68
C GLN A 854 -12.63 16.55 -20.62
N VAL A 855 -13.33 17.28 -21.49
CA VAL A 855 -13.41 18.75 -21.42
C VAL A 855 -13.95 19.20 -20.06
N GLU A 856 -15.05 18.61 -19.59
CA GLU A 856 -15.60 18.96 -18.27
C GLU A 856 -14.62 18.64 -17.14
N ARG A 857 -13.92 17.51 -17.20
CA ARG A 857 -12.93 17.12 -16.17
C ARG A 857 -11.71 18.05 -16.13
N PHE A 858 -11.27 18.56 -17.28
CA PHE A 858 -10.23 19.59 -17.36
C PHE A 858 -10.68 20.89 -16.68
N PHE A 859 -11.92 21.31 -16.90
CA PHE A 859 -12.49 22.53 -16.29
C PHE A 859 -13.07 22.31 -14.88
N ALA A 860 -13.01 21.10 -14.33
CA ALA A 860 -13.54 20.78 -13.01
C ALA A 860 -12.58 21.15 -11.85
N ILE A 861 -11.41 21.71 -12.15
CA ILE A 861 -10.38 22.08 -11.19
C ILE A 861 -10.00 23.56 -11.32
N GLU A 862 -9.79 24.23 -10.20
CA GLU A 862 -9.34 25.64 -10.19
C GLU A 862 -7.86 25.74 -10.56
N PRO A 863 -7.44 26.75 -11.36
CA PRO A 863 -8.23 27.92 -11.76
C PRO A 863 -8.99 27.75 -13.08
N TYR A 864 -8.92 26.58 -13.74
CA TYR A 864 -9.59 26.37 -15.03
C TYR A 864 -11.10 26.57 -14.93
N THR A 865 -11.73 26.16 -13.83
CA THR A 865 -13.14 26.43 -13.54
C THR A 865 -13.46 27.92 -13.64
N THR A 866 -12.73 28.76 -12.90
CA THR A 866 -12.98 30.21 -12.86
C THR A 866 -12.66 30.91 -14.18
N TYR A 867 -11.65 30.42 -14.91
CA TYR A 867 -11.17 31.04 -16.15
C TYR A 867 -11.66 30.33 -17.42
N ARG A 868 -12.67 29.47 -17.32
CA ARG A 868 -13.21 28.70 -18.45
C ARG A 868 -13.55 29.54 -19.69
N ASN A 869 -14.06 30.76 -19.48
CA ASN A 869 -14.49 31.67 -20.54
C ASN A 869 -13.35 32.26 -21.40
N TYR A 870 -12.09 32.02 -21.05
CA TYR A 870 -10.93 32.40 -21.87
C TYR A 870 -10.59 31.38 -22.97
N PHE A 871 -11.19 30.19 -22.93
CA PHE A 871 -10.78 29.08 -23.79
C PHE A 871 -11.75 28.84 -24.95
N ASN A 872 -11.19 28.69 -26.15
CA ASN A 872 -11.82 28.03 -27.28
C ASN A 872 -11.55 26.52 -27.15
N VAL A 873 -12.59 25.70 -27.18
CA VAL A 873 -12.47 24.25 -27.09
C VAL A 873 -12.93 23.64 -28.40
N HIS A 874 -12.03 22.91 -29.03
CA HIS A 874 -12.25 22.25 -30.30
C HIS A 874 -12.02 20.76 -30.18
N THR A 875 -12.75 20.00 -30.97
CA THR A 875 -12.45 18.62 -31.31
C THR A 875 -12.57 18.43 -32.81
N ALA A 876 -12.30 17.22 -33.27
CA ALA A 876 -12.54 16.79 -34.63
C ALA A 876 -13.02 15.33 -34.58
N ILE A 877 -13.38 14.75 -35.73
CA ILE A 877 -13.86 13.35 -35.83
C ILE A 877 -12.79 12.46 -36.51
N PRO A 878 -11.68 12.14 -35.82
CA PRO A 878 -10.65 11.24 -36.32
C PRO A 878 -11.14 9.78 -36.27
N VAL A 879 -11.54 9.24 -37.41
CA VAL A 879 -11.95 7.82 -37.51
C VAL A 879 -10.71 6.93 -37.57
N SER A 880 -10.54 6.06 -36.57
CA SER A 880 -9.54 4.98 -36.59
C SER A 880 -10.06 3.76 -37.35
N LEU A 881 -9.16 2.96 -37.92
CA LEU A 881 -9.56 1.71 -38.58
C LEU A 881 -10.03 0.67 -37.55
N GLU A 882 -9.32 0.62 -36.42
CA GLU A 882 -9.59 -0.28 -35.31
C GLU A 882 -10.02 0.49 -34.04
N SER A 883 -10.79 -0.20 -33.19
CA SER A 883 -11.09 0.29 -31.85
C SER A 883 -9.98 -0.13 -30.89
N GLY A 884 -9.63 0.72 -29.93
CA GLY A 884 -8.60 0.43 -28.94
C GLY A 884 -7.22 1.00 -29.32
N ILE A 885 -6.28 0.86 -28.39
CA ILE A 885 -4.89 1.32 -28.52
C ILE A 885 -3.96 0.11 -28.48
N GLY A 886 -2.98 0.08 -29.39
CA GLY A 886 -1.99 -0.99 -29.46
C GLY A 886 -0.88 -0.84 -28.42
N THR A 887 -0.17 -1.92 -28.13
CA THR A 887 1.00 -1.93 -27.25
C THR A 887 2.29 -2.13 -28.07
N VAL A 888 3.45 -2.13 -27.42
CA VAL A 888 4.73 -2.49 -28.08
C VAL A 888 4.70 -3.85 -28.79
N ASN A 889 3.73 -4.72 -28.48
CA ASN A 889 3.58 -6.04 -29.05
C ASN A 889 2.27 -6.22 -29.85
N THR A 890 1.33 -5.28 -29.81
CA THR A 890 0.07 -5.32 -30.56
C THR A 890 -0.05 -4.08 -31.43
N ILE A 891 -0.04 -4.26 -32.75
CA ILE A 891 -0.26 -3.16 -33.68
C ILE A 891 -1.77 -2.94 -33.77
N ARG A 892 -2.23 -1.74 -33.43
CA ARG A 892 -3.57 -1.26 -33.76
C ARG A 892 -3.43 -0.12 -34.76
N TYR A 893 -4.16 -0.18 -35.86
CA TYR A 893 -4.16 0.86 -36.87
C TYR A 893 -5.09 2.01 -36.47
N THR A 894 -4.60 2.84 -35.55
CA THR A 894 -5.30 4.05 -35.09
C THR A 894 -5.02 5.23 -36.04
N LYS A 895 -5.78 6.33 -35.93
CA LYS A 895 -5.65 7.49 -36.82
C LYS A 895 -4.29 8.19 -36.68
N PHE A 896 -3.76 8.24 -35.46
CA PHE A 896 -2.51 8.95 -35.15
C PHE A 896 -1.37 8.00 -34.73
N GLU A 897 -1.51 6.69 -34.97
CA GLU A 897 -0.53 5.67 -34.58
C GLU A 897 -0.23 5.66 -33.06
N THR A 898 -1.23 5.98 -32.24
CA THR A 898 -1.10 5.98 -30.80
C THR A 898 -0.85 4.55 -30.28
N THR A 899 0.21 4.38 -29.49
CA THR A 899 0.61 3.09 -28.93
C THR A 899 1.36 3.22 -27.60
N PHE A 900 1.29 2.19 -26.75
CA PHE A 900 2.07 2.12 -25.51
C PHE A 900 3.56 1.82 -25.77
N THR A 901 4.43 2.37 -24.91
CA THR A 901 5.89 2.37 -25.03
C THR A 901 6.59 1.82 -23.77
N ARG A 902 6.31 0.56 -23.40
CA ARG A 902 6.81 -0.12 -22.16
C ARG A 902 6.39 0.60 -20.86
N GLY A 903 5.70 -0.12 -19.96
CA GLY A 903 5.12 0.49 -18.76
C GLY A 903 3.91 1.36 -19.12
N VAL A 904 3.76 2.52 -18.50
CA VAL A 904 2.60 3.43 -18.64
C VAL A 904 2.76 4.50 -19.73
N GLY A 905 3.88 4.53 -20.48
CA GLY A 905 4.14 5.57 -21.47
C GLY A 905 3.36 5.39 -22.77
N LEU A 906 2.83 6.47 -23.34
CA LEU A 906 2.17 6.50 -24.66
C LEU A 906 2.97 7.37 -25.65
N GLN A 907 2.95 6.98 -26.93
CA GLN A 907 3.46 7.77 -28.04
C GLN A 907 2.48 7.74 -29.21
N CYS A 908 2.62 8.68 -30.16
CA CYS A 908 1.90 8.72 -31.43
C CYS A 908 2.77 9.36 -32.51
N ASP A 909 2.26 9.48 -33.73
CA ASP A 909 2.83 10.38 -34.74
C ASP A 909 2.50 11.83 -34.37
N TYR A 910 3.45 12.49 -33.71
CA TYR A 910 3.31 13.87 -33.24
C TYR A 910 3.12 14.87 -34.38
N ASP A 911 3.78 14.67 -35.53
CA ASP A 911 3.65 15.56 -36.69
C ASP A 911 2.25 15.44 -37.29
N ALA A 912 1.70 14.23 -37.38
CA ALA A 912 0.32 14.01 -37.80
C ALA A 912 -0.66 14.74 -36.88
N VAL A 913 -0.48 14.63 -35.55
CA VAL A 913 -1.34 15.32 -34.57
C VAL A 913 -1.26 16.84 -34.69
N PHE A 914 -0.05 17.41 -34.79
CA PHE A 914 0.12 18.86 -34.95
C PHE A 914 -0.48 19.37 -36.27
N ASN A 915 -0.24 18.66 -37.38
CA ASN A 915 -0.83 19.01 -38.66
C ASN A 915 -2.35 18.89 -38.65
N TYR A 916 -2.89 17.93 -37.90
CA TYR A 916 -4.33 17.77 -37.73
C TYR A 916 -4.93 18.93 -36.92
N ALA A 917 -4.28 19.34 -35.83
CA ALA A 917 -4.70 20.49 -35.03
C ALA A 917 -4.65 21.81 -35.84
N LEU A 918 -3.67 21.98 -36.73
CA LEU A 918 -3.56 23.16 -37.62
C LEU A 918 -4.71 23.30 -38.63
N ARG A 919 -5.55 22.27 -38.80
CA ARG A 919 -6.78 22.38 -39.61
C ARG A 919 -7.86 23.22 -38.91
N ILE A 920 -7.77 23.34 -37.58
CA ILE A 920 -8.69 24.16 -36.78
C ILE A 920 -8.40 25.64 -37.06
N PRO A 921 -9.38 26.44 -37.53
CA PRO A 921 -9.11 27.79 -38.04
C PRO A 921 -8.43 28.76 -37.05
N SER A 922 -8.61 28.57 -35.74
CA SER A 922 -8.01 29.39 -34.68
C SER A 922 -6.58 28.96 -34.30
N VAL A 923 -6.13 27.78 -34.76
CA VAL A 923 -4.81 27.22 -34.48
C VAL A 923 -3.88 27.48 -35.66
N THR A 924 -2.76 28.14 -35.40
CA THR A 924 -1.76 28.52 -36.39
C THR A 924 -0.39 28.06 -35.92
N ARG A 925 0.58 27.95 -36.84
CA ARG A 925 1.96 27.63 -36.44
C ARG A 925 2.55 28.63 -35.44
N ALA A 926 2.10 29.90 -35.48
CA ALA A 926 2.60 30.96 -34.61
C ALA A 926 2.05 30.89 -33.17
N ASN A 927 0.87 30.28 -32.97
CA ASN A 927 0.25 30.14 -31.64
C ASN A 927 0.15 28.68 -31.18
N LEU A 928 0.79 27.74 -31.87
CA LEU A 928 0.80 26.32 -31.51
C LEU A 928 1.44 26.09 -30.14
N ASN A 929 2.46 26.87 -29.80
CA ASN A 929 3.07 26.87 -28.46
C ASN A 929 2.20 27.47 -27.35
N GLN A 930 1.05 28.04 -27.71
CA GLN A 930 0.02 28.54 -26.78
C GLN A 930 -1.26 27.68 -26.85
N THR A 931 -1.26 26.65 -27.70
CA THR A 931 -2.36 25.71 -27.87
C THR A 931 -2.03 24.42 -27.12
N LEU A 932 -2.93 23.96 -26.27
CA LEU A 932 -2.79 22.64 -25.65
C LEU A 932 -3.56 21.61 -26.46
N ILE A 933 -2.87 20.57 -26.92
CA ILE A 933 -3.50 19.40 -27.53
C ILE A 933 -3.63 18.32 -26.46
N VAL A 934 -4.85 17.82 -26.28
CA VAL A 934 -5.17 16.70 -25.39
C VAL A 934 -5.55 15.53 -26.28
N MET A 935 -4.72 14.48 -26.25
CA MET A 935 -5.02 13.20 -26.88
C MET A 935 -5.78 12.33 -25.88
N THR A 936 -6.94 11.80 -26.26
CA THR A 936 -7.76 10.88 -25.48
C THR A 936 -7.73 9.50 -26.15
N PRO A 937 -6.73 8.66 -25.86
CA PRO A 937 -6.70 7.30 -26.38
C PRO A 937 -7.91 6.47 -25.89
N ASN A 938 -8.53 5.70 -26.78
CA ASN A 938 -9.64 4.78 -26.48
C ASN A 938 -9.14 3.52 -25.76
N THR A 939 -8.69 3.67 -24.52
CA THR A 939 -8.33 2.55 -23.65
C THR A 939 -8.75 2.84 -22.21
N THR A 940 -9.11 1.77 -21.51
CA THR A 940 -9.41 1.77 -20.07
C THR A 940 -8.17 1.61 -19.20
N ASP A 941 -7.01 1.35 -19.81
CA ASP A 941 -5.75 1.19 -19.07
C ASP A 941 -5.15 2.55 -18.69
N TYR A 942 -4.44 2.58 -17.56
CA TYR A 942 -3.68 3.74 -17.12
C TYR A 942 -2.46 3.98 -18.02
N GLY A 943 -2.23 5.23 -18.40
CA GLY A 943 -1.15 5.58 -19.33
C GLY A 943 -0.87 7.07 -19.52
N GLY A 944 -1.14 7.89 -18.49
CA GLY A 944 -0.96 9.34 -18.57
C GLY A 944 0.49 9.73 -18.90
N ILE A 945 0.67 10.62 -19.88
CA ILE A 945 1.96 11.26 -20.16
C ILE A 945 1.78 12.58 -20.91
N CYS A 946 2.60 13.58 -20.59
CA CYS A 946 2.67 14.82 -21.35
C CYS A 946 4.04 15.00 -22.03
N ASN A 947 4.01 15.17 -23.34
CA ASN A 947 5.18 15.53 -24.14
C ASN A 947 5.20 17.04 -24.37
N MET A 948 6.34 17.68 -24.11
CA MET A 948 6.55 19.13 -24.24
C MET A 948 7.82 19.42 -25.02
N TRP A 949 7.76 20.41 -25.92
CA TRP A 949 8.88 20.87 -26.71
C TRP A 949 9.37 22.24 -26.24
N SER A 950 10.65 22.55 -26.49
CA SER A 950 11.30 23.77 -26.01
C SER A 950 10.65 25.07 -26.51
N ASP A 951 9.90 25.03 -27.61
CA ASP A 951 9.15 26.17 -28.13
C ASP A 951 7.87 26.48 -27.33
N GLY A 952 7.45 25.57 -26.44
CA GLY A 952 6.27 25.66 -25.58
C GLY A 952 5.09 24.76 -25.99
N SER A 953 5.13 24.18 -27.19
CA SER A 953 4.09 23.25 -27.67
C SER A 953 4.01 22.00 -26.78
N ALA A 954 2.82 21.40 -26.69
CA ALA A 954 2.60 20.20 -25.88
C ALA A 954 1.45 19.33 -26.38
N ILE A 955 1.61 18.02 -26.18
CA ILE A 955 0.59 17.00 -26.38
C ILE A 955 0.47 16.20 -25.08
N ALA A 956 -0.70 16.25 -24.45
CA ALA A 956 -1.00 15.50 -23.24
C ALA A 956 -1.86 14.27 -23.57
N PHE A 957 -1.39 13.08 -23.26
CA PHE A 957 -2.14 11.83 -23.40
C PHE A 957 -2.93 11.57 -22.13
N CYS A 958 -4.25 11.56 -22.26
CA CYS A 958 -5.21 11.41 -21.18
C CYS A 958 -6.18 10.27 -21.54
N PRO A 959 -5.77 8.99 -21.40
CA PRO A 959 -6.64 7.85 -21.69
C PRO A 959 -7.90 7.87 -20.81
N VAL A 960 -8.94 7.16 -21.26
CA VAL A 960 -10.24 7.10 -20.56
C VAL A 960 -10.11 6.46 -19.18
N SER A 961 -9.09 5.60 -18.98
CA SER A 961 -8.67 4.97 -17.71
C SER A 961 -9.81 4.71 -16.72
N SER A 962 -10.22 3.44 -16.58
CA SER A 962 -11.25 3.05 -15.62
C SER A 962 -10.70 2.69 -14.23
N ASP A 963 -9.45 3.05 -13.94
CA ASP A 963 -8.83 2.82 -12.63
C ASP A 963 -9.58 3.55 -11.50
N ALA A 964 -9.22 3.27 -10.25
CA ALA A 964 -9.79 4.03 -9.15
C ALA A 964 -9.24 5.47 -9.17
N TYR A 965 -10.12 6.44 -8.89
CA TYR A 965 -9.70 7.81 -8.65
C TYR A 965 -8.59 7.87 -7.58
N PRO A 966 -7.50 8.65 -7.76
CA PRO A 966 -7.30 9.67 -8.80
C PRO A 966 -6.54 9.18 -10.06
N TYR A 967 -6.41 7.87 -10.27
CA TYR A 967 -5.75 7.30 -11.45
C TYR A 967 -6.71 7.06 -12.64
N ASP A 968 -8.00 7.36 -12.45
CA ASP A 968 -8.93 7.44 -13.58
C ASP A 968 -8.67 8.68 -14.44
N ALA A 969 -9.41 8.77 -15.54
CA ALA A 969 -9.32 9.91 -16.44
C ALA A 969 -9.54 11.29 -15.81
N ARG A 970 -10.19 11.40 -14.64
CA ARG A 970 -10.36 12.71 -13.97
C ARG A 970 -9.04 13.23 -13.43
N GLY A 971 -8.28 12.39 -12.74
CA GLY A 971 -6.99 12.81 -12.21
C GLY A 971 -5.92 12.88 -13.28
N ILE A 972 -5.93 11.96 -14.26
CA ILE A 972 -4.98 11.99 -15.38
C ILE A 972 -5.10 13.28 -16.19
N ILE A 973 -6.32 13.68 -16.59
CA ILE A 973 -6.46 14.89 -17.40
C ILE A 973 -6.06 16.15 -16.66
N GLN A 974 -6.30 16.19 -15.35
CA GLN A 974 -5.87 17.30 -14.53
C GLN A 974 -4.34 17.30 -14.47
N HIS A 975 -3.71 16.20 -14.08
CA HIS A 975 -2.26 16.11 -13.96
C HIS A 975 -1.52 16.35 -15.29
N GLU A 976 -1.86 15.62 -16.34
CA GLU A 976 -1.13 15.62 -17.61
C GLU A 976 -1.47 16.82 -18.49
N ALA A 977 -2.76 17.10 -18.71
CA ALA A 977 -3.17 18.20 -19.58
C ALA A 977 -3.14 19.54 -18.84
N GLY A 978 -3.72 19.60 -17.64
CA GLY A 978 -3.75 20.82 -16.84
C GLY A 978 -2.41 21.18 -16.19
N GLY A 979 -1.72 20.19 -15.62
CA GLY A 979 -0.49 20.40 -14.85
C GLY A 979 0.74 20.53 -15.74
N HIS A 980 1.10 19.46 -16.44
CA HIS A 980 2.22 19.45 -17.37
C HIS A 980 1.91 20.26 -18.63
N GLY A 981 0.85 19.91 -19.37
CA GLY A 981 0.57 20.45 -20.70
C GLY A 981 0.38 21.96 -20.74
N PHE A 982 -0.57 22.47 -19.95
CA PHE A 982 -0.84 23.92 -19.85
C PHE A 982 0.02 24.59 -18.77
N GLY A 983 0.04 24.06 -17.55
CA GLY A 983 0.73 24.65 -16.40
C GLY A 983 2.25 24.73 -16.56
N LYS A 984 2.84 23.75 -17.24
CA LYS A 984 4.30 23.54 -17.37
C LYS A 984 4.97 23.23 -16.02
N PHE A 985 4.32 22.42 -15.19
CA PHE A 985 4.82 22.04 -13.87
C PHE A 985 5.70 20.80 -13.91
N GLY A 986 6.50 20.61 -12.86
CA GLY A 986 7.30 19.40 -12.68
C GLY A 986 6.61 18.47 -11.68
N ASP A 987 6.92 17.18 -11.79
CA ASP A 987 6.38 16.17 -10.88
C ASP A 987 6.85 16.37 -9.43
N GLU A 988 5.94 16.20 -8.49
CA GLU A 988 6.20 16.33 -7.05
C GLU A 988 6.30 14.97 -6.34
N TYR A 989 6.08 13.86 -7.07
CA TYR A 989 6.23 12.50 -6.55
C TYR A 989 7.65 12.26 -6.01
N ILE A 990 7.76 11.35 -5.04
CA ILE A 990 9.06 10.90 -4.48
C ILE A 990 9.16 9.39 -4.67
N TYR A 991 10.20 8.93 -5.37
CA TYR A 991 10.51 7.50 -5.54
C TYR A 991 11.83 7.11 -4.86
N HIS A 992 12.75 8.06 -4.73
CA HIS A 992 14.09 7.82 -4.19
C HIS A 992 14.29 8.55 -2.88
N ASN A 993 14.70 7.82 -1.85
CA ASN A 993 15.18 8.42 -0.62
C ASN A 993 16.64 8.89 -0.74
N SER A 994 16.90 9.90 -1.58
CA SER A 994 18.26 10.40 -1.86
C SER A 994 18.28 11.90 -2.20
N PHE A 995 19.47 12.50 -2.12
CA PHE A 995 19.73 13.86 -2.64
C PHE A 995 19.81 13.82 -4.16
N ILE A 996 19.08 14.70 -4.85
CA ILE A 996 19.07 14.75 -6.34
C ILE A 996 20.47 14.90 -6.96
N THR A 997 21.41 15.57 -6.28
CA THR A 997 22.79 15.73 -6.75
C THR A 997 23.69 14.50 -6.54
N SER A 998 23.27 13.57 -5.67
CA SER A 998 24.04 12.37 -5.30
C SER A 998 23.41 11.08 -5.83
N CYS A 999 22.25 11.18 -6.47
CA CYS A 999 21.56 10.07 -7.09
C CYS A 999 22.22 9.76 -8.44
N ASN A 1000 22.65 8.52 -8.64
CA ASN A 1000 23.25 8.03 -9.89
C ASN A 1000 22.30 7.05 -10.61
N CYS A 1001 20.98 7.20 -10.40
CA CYS A 1001 19.96 6.35 -11.00
C CYS A 1001 19.96 6.54 -12.54
N GLY A 1002 19.63 5.50 -13.31
CA GLY A 1002 19.31 5.64 -14.73
C GLY A 1002 17.81 5.75 -15.02
N CYS A 1003 16.95 5.61 -14.00
CA CYS A 1003 15.49 5.49 -14.13
C CYS A 1003 14.70 6.81 -13.93
N CYS A 1004 15.38 7.92 -13.64
CA CYS A 1004 14.79 9.18 -13.18
C CYS A 1004 15.57 10.39 -13.74
N LYS A 1005 14.90 11.53 -13.92
CA LYS A 1005 15.54 12.79 -14.35
C LYS A 1005 16.25 13.46 -13.16
N HIS A 1006 17.31 14.22 -13.43
CA HIS A 1006 18.15 14.84 -12.39
C HIS A 1006 18.30 16.35 -12.62
N VAL A 1007 19.35 16.93 -12.02
CA VAL A 1007 19.61 18.37 -11.99
C VAL A 1007 19.75 18.98 -13.39
N SER A 1008 20.29 18.26 -14.38
CA SER A 1008 20.45 18.79 -15.74
C SER A 1008 19.09 19.05 -16.38
N GLU A 1009 18.22 18.05 -16.41
CA GLU A 1009 16.89 18.16 -16.99
C GLU A 1009 16.01 19.16 -16.24
N PHE A 1010 16.16 19.23 -14.91
CA PHE A 1010 15.50 20.24 -14.09
C PHE A 1010 15.91 21.66 -14.52
N ASN A 1011 17.21 21.91 -14.68
CA ASN A 1011 17.72 23.21 -15.09
C ASN A 1011 17.34 23.55 -16.53
N ASP A 1012 17.34 22.59 -17.45
CA ASP A 1012 16.88 22.78 -18.82
C ASP A 1012 15.41 23.21 -18.85
N ALA A 1013 14.54 22.57 -18.05
CA ALA A 1013 13.15 23.00 -17.91
C ALA A 1013 13.04 24.42 -17.33
N LYS A 1014 13.85 24.76 -16.31
CA LYS A 1014 13.88 26.12 -15.74
C LYS A 1014 14.31 27.18 -16.75
N THR A 1015 15.24 26.89 -17.67
CA THR A 1015 15.64 27.84 -18.72
C THR A 1015 14.49 28.18 -19.69
N ASN A 1016 13.52 27.27 -19.83
CA ASN A 1016 12.31 27.49 -20.62
C ASN A 1016 11.18 28.19 -19.82
N GLY A 1017 11.44 28.57 -18.56
CA GLY A 1017 10.45 29.21 -17.68
C GLY A 1017 9.38 28.24 -17.18
N TRP A 1018 9.76 26.98 -16.92
CA TRP A 1018 8.88 25.92 -16.41
C TRP A 1018 9.21 25.56 -14.96
N TYR A 1019 8.38 24.71 -14.36
CA TYR A 1019 8.56 24.11 -13.03
C TYR A 1019 8.50 25.13 -11.89
N ASP A 1020 7.67 26.16 -11.98
CA ASP A 1020 7.50 27.16 -10.90
C ASP A 1020 7.07 26.55 -9.56
N ASN A 1021 6.52 25.34 -9.58
CA ASN A 1021 6.14 24.57 -8.39
C ASN A 1021 7.32 23.89 -7.66
N LEU A 1022 8.52 23.90 -8.25
CA LEU A 1022 9.71 23.25 -7.69
C LEU A 1022 10.92 24.20 -7.61
N SER A 1023 11.82 23.95 -6.66
CA SER A 1023 13.07 24.68 -6.47
C SER A 1023 14.22 23.75 -6.05
N LEU A 1024 15.46 24.04 -6.45
CA LEU A 1024 16.68 23.37 -5.95
C LEU A 1024 17.29 24.08 -4.72
N THR A 1025 16.69 25.19 -4.28
CA THR A 1025 17.09 25.94 -3.09
C THR A 1025 15.94 25.99 -2.09
N GLY A 1026 16.23 25.69 -0.83
CA GLY A 1026 15.28 25.74 0.29
C GLY A 1026 15.26 27.11 1.00
N LYS A 1027 15.88 28.14 0.41
CA LYS A 1027 15.91 29.48 0.99
C LYS A 1027 14.61 30.21 0.68
N MET A 1028 13.89 30.63 1.73
CA MET A 1028 12.58 31.30 1.66
C MET A 1028 12.48 32.46 0.69
N HIS A 1029 13.56 33.22 0.48
CA HIS A 1029 13.57 34.39 -0.40
C HIS A 1029 14.05 34.10 -1.84
N GLU A 1030 14.44 32.87 -2.15
CA GLU A 1030 14.93 32.46 -3.48
C GLU A 1030 13.95 31.53 -4.22
N VAL A 1031 12.94 30.98 -3.53
CA VAL A 1031 11.94 30.11 -4.16
C VAL A 1031 10.94 30.93 -5.01
N PRO A 1032 10.39 30.35 -6.11
CA PRO A 1032 9.43 31.03 -6.98
C PRO A 1032 8.17 31.55 -6.29
N TRP A 1033 7.79 30.95 -5.16
CA TRP A 1033 6.59 31.30 -4.37
C TRP A 1033 6.89 32.15 -3.12
N SER A 1034 8.07 32.78 -3.06
CA SER A 1034 8.53 33.53 -1.87
C SER A 1034 7.55 34.62 -1.41
N HIS A 1035 6.83 35.26 -2.34
CA HIS A 1035 5.81 36.27 -2.03
C HIS A 1035 4.54 35.70 -1.37
N LEU A 1036 4.26 34.41 -1.57
CA LEU A 1036 3.09 33.74 -0.97
C LEU A 1036 3.36 33.26 0.47
N ILE A 1037 4.62 33.02 0.84
CA ILE A 1037 5.00 32.48 2.16
C ILE A 1037 4.54 33.40 3.30
N PHE A 1038 4.63 34.73 3.10
CA PHE A 1038 4.29 35.72 4.13
C PHE A 1038 3.02 36.53 3.82
N ASP A 1039 2.32 36.21 2.73
CA ASP A 1039 1.02 36.82 2.45
C ASP A 1039 -0.02 36.17 3.37
N GLU A 1040 -0.69 36.95 4.22
CA GLU A 1040 -1.64 36.45 5.22
C GLU A 1040 -2.75 35.57 4.64
N ARG A 1041 -3.03 35.69 3.33
CA ARG A 1041 -4.07 34.94 2.61
C ARG A 1041 -3.62 33.54 2.16
N TYR A 1042 -2.31 33.25 2.21
CA TYR A 1042 -1.69 31.99 1.76
C TYR A 1042 -0.69 31.39 2.76
N SER A 1043 -0.20 32.19 3.72
CA SER A 1043 0.80 31.80 4.73
C SER A 1043 0.37 30.65 5.65
N ASP A 1044 -0.91 30.27 5.63
CA ASP A 1044 -1.47 29.12 6.34
C ASP A 1044 -1.12 27.78 5.69
N ARG A 1045 -0.86 27.78 4.38
CA ARG A 1045 -0.65 26.56 3.57
C ARG A 1045 0.64 26.55 2.75
N VAL A 1046 1.16 27.73 2.38
CA VAL A 1046 2.38 27.87 1.57
C VAL A 1046 3.61 27.99 2.47
N ASP A 1047 4.56 27.08 2.30
CA ASP A 1047 5.85 27.07 3.02
C ASP A 1047 6.94 26.43 2.12
N ILE A 1048 8.05 25.98 2.71
CA ILE A 1048 9.09 25.20 2.04
C ILE A 1048 9.06 23.77 2.53
N TYR A 1049 8.69 22.87 1.63
CA TYR A 1049 8.66 21.43 1.85
C TYR A 1049 9.75 20.76 1.03
N GLU A 1050 10.67 20.04 1.67
CA GLU A 1050 11.68 19.26 0.94
C GLU A 1050 11.08 17.94 0.43
N GLY A 1051 11.36 17.63 -0.83
CA GLY A 1051 10.87 16.46 -1.55
C GLY A 1051 10.10 16.86 -2.81
N GLY A 1052 10.44 16.23 -3.92
CA GLY A 1052 9.83 16.46 -5.23
C GLY A 1052 10.75 16.01 -6.36
N PHE A 1053 10.25 15.98 -7.60
CA PHE A 1053 11.00 15.54 -8.77
C PHE A 1053 11.68 14.17 -8.57
N MET A 1054 10.91 13.20 -8.07
CA MET A 1054 11.30 11.83 -7.76
C MET A 1054 12.27 11.64 -6.59
N HIS A 1055 12.69 12.71 -5.89
CA HIS A 1055 13.72 12.65 -4.85
C HIS A 1055 13.22 13.21 -3.50
N SER A 1056 13.64 12.57 -2.40
CA SER A 1056 13.28 13.00 -1.04
C SER A 1056 14.10 14.18 -0.53
N ARG A 1057 15.26 14.49 -1.14
CA ARG A 1057 16.19 15.53 -0.69
C ARG A 1057 16.73 16.38 -1.84
N GLY A 1058 16.97 17.67 -1.57
CA GLY A 1058 17.59 18.61 -2.53
C GLY A 1058 16.65 19.21 -3.57
N VAL A 1059 15.34 18.95 -3.47
CA VAL A 1059 14.27 19.59 -4.26
C VAL A 1059 13.21 20.06 -3.28
N PHE A 1060 12.62 21.23 -3.52
CA PHE A 1060 11.65 21.87 -2.63
C PHE A 1060 10.38 22.21 -3.39
N ARG A 1061 9.24 22.16 -2.71
CA ARG A 1061 7.90 22.53 -3.20
C ARG A 1061 7.17 23.43 -2.21
N SER A 1062 6.11 24.10 -2.68
CA SER A 1062 5.43 25.15 -1.93
C SER A 1062 4.39 24.66 -0.92
N GLU A 1063 3.85 23.46 -1.12
CA GLU A 1063 2.78 22.87 -0.32
C GLU A 1063 3.03 21.36 -0.13
N GLN A 1064 2.37 20.73 0.85
CA GLN A 1064 2.59 19.32 1.17
C GLN A 1064 2.17 18.37 0.05
N THR A 1065 1.13 18.72 -0.70
CA THR A 1065 0.63 17.93 -1.81
C THR A 1065 -0.03 18.84 -2.84
N SER A 1066 -0.08 18.38 -4.08
CA SER A 1066 -0.85 18.98 -5.16
C SER A 1066 -1.23 17.92 -6.19
N CYS A 1067 -1.94 18.30 -7.24
CA CYS A 1067 -2.23 17.47 -8.40
C CYS A 1067 -0.95 16.88 -8.98
N MET A 1068 0.17 17.63 -8.93
CA MET A 1068 1.48 17.19 -9.40
C MET A 1068 2.12 16.11 -8.52
N ASN A 1069 1.52 15.79 -7.37
CA ASN A 1069 2.01 14.82 -6.41
C ASN A 1069 1.24 13.49 -6.39
N ASN A 1070 -0.04 13.48 -6.74
CA ASN A 1070 -0.91 12.30 -6.66
C ASN A 1070 -2.24 12.44 -7.43
N ASN A 1071 -2.28 13.24 -8.50
CA ASN A 1071 -3.45 13.41 -9.38
C ASN A 1071 -4.74 13.91 -8.70
N ILE A 1072 -4.67 14.39 -7.45
CA ILE A 1072 -5.82 14.97 -6.74
C ILE A 1072 -6.30 16.26 -7.42
N PRO A 1073 -7.55 16.72 -7.18
CA PRO A 1073 -8.15 17.81 -7.93
C PRO A 1073 -7.79 19.14 -7.28
N TYR A 1074 -6.49 19.35 -7.02
CA TYR A 1074 -5.97 20.50 -6.30
C TYR A 1074 -4.57 20.89 -6.79
N TYR A 1075 -4.43 22.01 -7.49
CA TYR A 1075 -3.10 22.61 -7.70
C TYR A 1075 -2.70 23.45 -6.49
N SER A 1076 -1.42 23.46 -6.13
CA SER A 1076 -0.89 24.39 -5.11
C SER A 1076 -1.10 25.85 -5.54
N ALA A 1077 -1.06 26.79 -4.59
CA ALA A 1077 -1.28 28.21 -4.82
C ALA A 1077 -0.33 28.77 -5.89
N ILE A 1078 0.94 28.39 -5.87
CA ILE A 1078 1.90 28.79 -6.91
C ILE A 1078 1.55 28.20 -8.28
N CYS A 1079 1.05 26.97 -8.33
CA CYS A 1079 0.55 26.37 -9.57
C CYS A 1079 -0.66 27.15 -10.11
N ARG A 1080 -1.66 27.46 -9.25
CA ARG A 1080 -2.85 28.23 -9.66
C ARG A 1080 -2.47 29.63 -10.14
N GLU A 1081 -1.59 30.32 -9.42
CA GLU A 1081 -1.08 31.64 -9.83
C GLU A 1081 -0.37 31.58 -11.19
N SER A 1082 0.48 30.57 -11.39
CA SER A 1082 1.24 30.38 -12.63
C SER A 1082 0.33 30.05 -13.82
N ILE A 1083 -0.71 29.24 -13.62
CA ILE A 1083 -1.75 29.00 -14.62
C ILE A 1083 -2.45 30.32 -14.98
N VAL A 1084 -2.87 31.13 -13.99
CA VAL A 1084 -3.55 32.41 -14.26
C VAL A 1084 -2.64 33.40 -14.99
N LYS A 1085 -1.37 33.52 -14.59
CA LYS A 1085 -0.37 34.32 -15.32
C LYS A 1085 -0.28 33.89 -16.78
N ARG A 1086 -0.27 32.58 -17.05
CA ARG A 1086 -0.22 32.04 -18.41
C ARG A 1086 -1.51 32.33 -19.20
N ILE A 1087 -2.68 32.16 -18.57
CA ILE A 1087 -3.97 32.51 -19.17
C ILE A 1087 -3.99 33.98 -19.57
N LYS A 1088 -3.65 34.90 -18.65
CA LYS A 1088 -3.61 36.35 -18.93
C LYS A 1088 -2.64 36.69 -20.06
N LYS A 1089 -1.43 36.11 -20.02
CA LYS A 1089 -0.42 36.29 -21.07
C LYS A 1089 -0.93 35.87 -22.44
N TYR A 1090 -1.52 34.67 -22.56
CA TYR A 1090 -2.01 34.16 -23.85
C TYR A 1090 -3.24 34.95 -24.33
N ALA A 1091 -4.09 35.36 -23.40
CA ALA A 1091 -5.25 36.21 -23.65
C ALA A 1091 -4.89 37.65 -24.07
N GLY A 1092 -3.62 38.09 -23.92
CA GLY A 1092 -3.21 39.47 -24.20
C GLY A 1092 -3.68 40.47 -23.14
N GLU A 1093 -3.75 40.02 -21.89
CA GLU A 1093 -4.14 40.81 -20.73
C GLU A 1093 -2.99 40.89 -19.71
N GLU A 1094 -2.96 41.98 -18.93
CA GLU A 1094 -2.00 42.12 -17.85
C GLU A 1094 -2.40 41.29 -16.63
N TYR A 1095 -1.40 40.72 -15.95
CA TYR A 1095 -1.59 40.01 -14.71
C TYR A 1095 -1.57 40.98 -13.51
N SER A 1096 -2.49 40.76 -12.57
CA SER A 1096 -2.58 41.49 -11.30
C SER A 1096 -2.67 40.47 -10.16
N PHE A 1097 -1.78 40.59 -9.18
CA PHE A 1097 -1.76 39.69 -8.03
C PHE A 1097 -3.05 39.79 -7.24
N GLU A 1098 -3.54 40.99 -6.96
CA GLU A 1098 -4.79 41.20 -6.23
C GLU A 1098 -6.02 40.67 -6.99
N ASP A 1099 -6.03 40.75 -8.32
CA ASP A 1099 -7.10 40.13 -9.10
C ASP A 1099 -7.02 38.61 -9.11
N PHE A 1100 -5.80 38.03 -9.09
CA PHE A 1100 -5.63 36.61 -8.86
C PHE A 1100 -6.20 36.22 -7.49
N VAL A 1101 -5.77 36.87 -6.41
CA VAL A 1101 -6.22 36.54 -5.05
C VAL A 1101 -7.74 36.68 -4.90
N LYS A 1102 -8.33 37.72 -5.49
CA LYS A 1102 -9.78 37.93 -5.48
C LYS A 1102 -10.56 36.79 -6.14
N ASN A 1103 -9.99 36.17 -7.17
CA ASN A 1103 -10.63 35.12 -7.96
C ASN A 1103 -10.14 33.72 -7.61
N ASP A 1104 -9.08 33.59 -6.82
CA ASP A 1104 -8.50 32.31 -6.42
C ASP A 1104 -9.43 31.60 -5.45
N LYS A 1105 -9.70 30.33 -5.75
CA LYS A 1105 -10.54 29.46 -4.94
C LYS A 1105 -9.71 28.26 -4.55
N GLY A 1106 -9.13 28.34 -3.35
CA GLY A 1106 -8.24 27.32 -2.80
C GLY A 1106 -8.93 26.11 -2.18
N ASP A 1107 -10.27 26.04 -2.18
CA ASP A 1107 -11.02 24.88 -1.71
C ASP A 1107 -11.28 23.90 -2.86
N ALA A 1108 -10.84 22.65 -2.69
CA ALA A 1108 -11.33 21.54 -3.50
C ALA A 1108 -12.82 21.34 -3.16
N GLY A 1109 -13.71 21.95 -3.94
CA GLY A 1109 -15.15 21.97 -3.68
C GLY A 1109 -15.74 20.58 -3.35
N ALA A 1110 -16.79 20.57 -2.53
CA ALA A 1110 -17.49 19.40 -1.97
C ALA A 1110 -18.16 18.42 -2.97
N ILE A 1111 -17.73 18.35 -4.24
CA ILE A 1111 -18.29 17.49 -5.29
C ILE A 1111 -17.59 16.11 -5.38
N THR A 1112 -16.63 15.81 -4.51
CA THR A 1112 -15.97 14.48 -4.45
C THR A 1112 -16.59 13.49 -3.46
N ARG A 1113 -17.86 13.66 -3.05
CA ARG A 1113 -18.63 12.56 -2.43
C ARG A 1113 -19.06 11.52 -3.48
N ALA A 1114 -18.06 10.88 -4.09
CA ALA A 1114 -18.17 9.57 -4.71
C ALA A 1114 -17.27 8.60 -3.95
N MET A 1115 -17.48 8.49 -2.63
CA MET A 1115 -17.10 7.29 -1.89
C MET A 1115 -18.31 6.40 -1.57
N ASN A 1116 -19.55 6.85 -1.82
CA ASN A 1116 -20.78 6.09 -1.55
C ASN A 1116 -21.43 5.47 -2.81
N ALA A 1117 -20.66 4.72 -3.61
CA ALA A 1117 -21.24 3.73 -4.51
C ALA A 1117 -20.38 2.45 -4.45
N PRO A 1118 -20.97 1.28 -4.10
CA PRO A 1118 -20.20 0.06 -3.93
C PRO A 1118 -19.76 -0.46 -5.29
N TYR A 1119 -18.46 -0.65 -5.51
CA TYR A 1119 -17.96 -1.43 -6.63
C TYR A 1119 -16.75 -2.28 -6.21
N ALA A 1120 -16.90 -3.58 -6.47
CA ALA A 1120 -16.05 -4.75 -6.27
C ALA A 1120 -14.55 -4.54 -5.99
N GLY A 1121 -14.15 -4.80 -4.74
CA GLY A 1121 -13.06 -5.73 -4.44
C GLY A 1121 -11.63 -5.41 -4.92
N SER A 1122 -11.08 -4.22 -4.64
CA SER A 1122 -9.63 -4.01 -4.41
C SER A 1122 -9.38 -2.52 -4.10
N ARG A 1123 -8.77 -2.20 -2.94
CA ARG A 1123 -8.38 -0.82 -2.57
C ARG A 1123 -6.94 -0.55 -3.02
N VAL A 1124 -6.75 0.40 -3.94
CA VAL A 1124 -5.41 0.86 -4.37
C VAL A 1124 -4.86 1.83 -3.32
N HIS A 1125 -3.73 1.49 -2.70
CA HIS A 1125 -3.02 2.30 -1.70
C HIS A 1125 -2.15 3.39 -2.35
N THR A 1126 -2.40 4.66 -2.03
CA THR A 1126 -1.49 5.78 -2.37
C THR A 1126 -0.43 5.93 -1.27
N HIS A 1127 0.73 5.30 -1.45
CA HIS A 1127 1.88 5.40 -0.53
C HIS A 1127 2.77 6.59 -0.90
N GLN A 1128 2.75 7.65 -0.10
CA GLN A 1128 3.85 8.63 -0.08
C GLN A 1128 4.12 9.16 1.33
N TYR A 1129 5.40 9.26 1.69
CA TYR A 1129 5.83 9.88 2.95
C TYR A 1129 5.49 11.39 2.96
N PRO A 1130 4.99 11.94 4.08
CA PRO A 1130 4.82 13.39 4.21
C PRO A 1130 6.18 14.09 4.14
N PRO A 1131 6.32 15.19 3.36
CA PRO A 1131 7.59 15.92 3.27
C PRO A 1131 8.00 16.54 4.61
N ARG A 1132 9.31 16.59 4.89
CA ARG A 1132 9.86 17.23 6.10
C ARG A 1132 9.77 18.76 5.95
N ILE A 1133 9.09 19.41 6.90
CA ILE A 1133 9.09 20.87 7.03
C ILE A 1133 10.43 21.30 7.63
N HIS A 1134 11.24 22.07 6.89
CA HIS A 1134 12.45 22.69 7.42
C HIS A 1134 12.11 24.06 8.01
N LYS A 1135 11.65 24.11 9.26
CA LYS A 1135 11.62 25.37 10.02
C LYS A 1135 13.00 25.65 10.59
N GLY A 1136 13.90 26.12 9.72
CA GLY A 1136 15.25 26.55 10.07
C GLY A 1136 15.47 28.02 9.71
N SER A 1137 15.88 28.83 10.68
CA SER A 1137 16.37 30.20 10.46
C SER A 1137 17.47 30.20 9.39
N PRO A 1138 17.47 31.11 8.39
CA PRO A 1138 18.56 31.24 7.41
C PRO A 1138 19.91 31.68 8.02
N LEU A 1139 19.94 31.88 9.34
CA LEU A 1139 21.12 32.21 10.12
C LEU A 1139 21.20 31.24 11.31
N LYS A 1140 21.86 30.11 11.10
CA LYS A 1140 22.76 29.45 12.08
C LYS A 1140 23.55 28.34 11.42
#